data_AF-A0A7T1I333-F1
#
_entry.id   AF-A0A7T1I333-F1
#
_cell.length_a   1.000
_cell.length_b   1.000
_cell.length_c   1.000
_cell.angle_alpha   90.00
_cell.angle_beta   90.00
_cell.angle_gamma   90.00
#
_symmetry.space_group_name_H-M   'P 1'
#
loop_
_entity.id
_entity.type
_entity.pdbx_description
1 polymer ?
#
loop_
_entity_poly.entity_id
_entity_poly.type
_entity_poly.pdbx_seq_one_letter_code
_entity_poly.pdbx_strand_id
1 'polypeptide(L)'
;MSSPSPATADSTACLLKLAPFVQGRVRRGIVGSSRYAQRLRDDIRKAAADPLAPPVLISGEPGLEKDNIAALIHFGSRRRTRLLVRFNGALLRPDGSDLFGPASGQGEGSVLDCLGDGSLLIDQVDLVDPELLPALLELARTGKWRGPSESAPVHHFSGRVFFTAEAPVPGFEGLGAQIRVPPLRVRRKDLGEWLRYGVRQRTRKLGWKQPPEVSETVVKRLQTYDFPNNLRELDGLIARALRQCSAQQPAELPEDVFWTGPSHRYQGLRFDLWRWKPMLRDLMRSPRLWNGLLFGLVSWVFVLVNLWLWLGPQDRASNGGLNLFWTWWWPLILLGYPLVGRLWCSFCPFMVWGEIVQRLGRRLGLKPRPWPRGDTDRWGAPVLAAGFAAILLWEDLADLPNTARLSSCLLLLITAGAVVCSLLFEKRFWCRYLCPVGGMNGLFAKLSILELRAQVGTCSGSCSTYACFKGGPAEGEGMATGGCPVGTHPAHLADNRNCVLCLTCAQACPHRSVQLRLRPPAADIQRSMAPPAGETGLILVLAGGVTLTYWSKLLGWLPLAPLSLQSGPLLPRLAFASLALALPAAAFLATRWLAVPLRRQRVLYGLLPLLWALLLARYLPLGMVEAGQLLPVSLTPLAPDLAATLPGWSADPHVITFCQSLVVLVGVVGSWVLQRRLRQADRWRWLLGPLLVLGLGAGGRWLVALP
;
A
#
# COMPACT_ATOMS: atom_id res chain seq x y z
N MET A 1 55.42 46.24 -11.42
CA MET A 1 54.10 45.60 -11.47
C MET A 1 53.23 46.42 -12.40
N SER A 2 53.20 46.04 -13.68
CA SER A 2 52.42 46.72 -14.72
C SER A 2 50.93 46.41 -14.53
N SER A 3 50.14 47.46 -14.32
CA SER A 3 48.68 47.43 -14.30
C SER A 3 48.14 46.84 -15.62
N PRO A 4 47.10 45.99 -15.56
CA PRO A 4 46.50 45.44 -16.77
C PRO A 4 45.82 46.56 -17.59
N SER A 5 45.93 46.47 -18.92
CA SER A 5 45.26 47.34 -19.89
C SER A 5 43.74 47.36 -19.68
N PRO A 6 43.04 48.50 -19.86
CA PRO A 6 41.59 48.63 -19.61
C PRO A 6 40.72 47.60 -20.38
N ALA A 7 41.18 47.10 -21.53
CA ALA A 7 40.46 46.10 -22.32
C ALA A 7 40.42 44.68 -21.70
N THR A 8 41.35 44.33 -20.80
CA THR A 8 41.35 43.01 -20.13
C THR A 8 40.57 43.01 -18.82
N ALA A 9 40.33 44.18 -18.22
CA ALA A 9 39.48 44.34 -17.04
C ALA A 9 38.00 44.10 -17.36
N ASP A 10 37.51 44.65 -18.49
CA ASP A 10 36.11 44.50 -18.92
C ASP A 10 35.74 43.05 -19.28
N SER A 11 36.64 42.31 -19.93
CA SER A 11 36.40 40.90 -20.27
C SER A 11 36.36 40.00 -19.04
N THR A 12 37.14 40.31 -18.00
CA THR A 12 37.16 39.55 -16.75
C THR A 12 35.89 39.80 -15.93
N ALA A 13 35.45 41.06 -15.81
CA ALA A 13 34.19 41.41 -15.14
C ALA A 13 32.98 40.73 -15.79
N CYS A 14 32.98 40.70 -17.11
CA CYS A 14 31.97 40.05 -17.93
C CYS A 14 31.91 38.52 -17.71
N LEU A 15 33.06 37.84 -17.67
CA LEU A 15 33.12 36.40 -17.36
C LEU A 15 32.67 36.09 -15.93
N LEU A 16 33.01 36.93 -14.95
CA LEU A 16 32.55 36.80 -13.57
C LEU A 16 31.02 36.92 -13.46
N LYS A 17 30.40 37.78 -14.27
CA LYS A 17 28.92 37.92 -14.35
C LYS A 17 28.25 36.66 -14.88
N LEU A 18 28.87 35.98 -15.84
CA LEU A 18 28.33 34.74 -16.40
C LEU A 18 28.54 33.52 -15.50
N ALA A 19 29.60 33.50 -14.68
CA ALA A 19 30.04 32.33 -13.92
C ALA A 19 28.92 31.57 -13.15
N PRO A 20 27.96 32.23 -12.47
CA PRO A 20 26.87 31.54 -11.77
C PRO A 20 25.92 30.78 -12.70
N PHE A 21 25.81 31.21 -13.96
CA PHE A 21 24.85 30.70 -14.95
C PHE A 21 25.48 29.69 -15.93
N VAL A 22 26.81 29.53 -15.93
CA VAL A 22 27.50 28.64 -16.86
C VAL A 22 27.15 27.17 -16.61
N GLN A 23 26.65 26.49 -17.64
CA GLN A 23 26.43 25.06 -17.67
C GLN A 23 27.60 24.35 -18.38
N GLY A 24 28.66 24.05 -17.63
CA GLY A 24 29.93 23.57 -18.18
C GLY A 24 30.00 22.08 -18.59
N ARG A 25 28.96 21.27 -18.34
CA ARG A 25 28.96 19.85 -18.73
C ARG A 25 27.59 19.26 -18.97
N VAL A 26 27.56 18.24 -19.84
CA VAL A 26 26.43 17.31 -19.96
C VAL A 26 26.37 16.42 -18.71
N ARG A 27 25.18 16.21 -18.14
CA ARG A 27 24.99 15.28 -17.00
C ARG A 27 25.10 13.82 -17.43
N ARG A 28 24.41 13.46 -18.53
CA ARG A 28 24.37 12.12 -19.11
C ARG A 28 23.78 12.14 -20.53
N GLY A 29 24.03 11.07 -21.30
CA GLY A 29 23.32 10.79 -22.54
C GLY A 29 21.89 10.26 -22.32
N ILE A 30 21.13 10.13 -23.40
CA ILE A 30 19.79 9.52 -23.38
C ILE A 30 19.91 8.00 -23.22
N VAL A 31 19.39 7.47 -22.10
CA VAL A 31 19.37 6.03 -21.79
C VAL A 31 18.08 5.39 -22.34
N GLY A 32 18.17 4.15 -22.81
CA GLY A 32 17.03 3.38 -23.33
C GLY A 32 17.22 2.88 -24.77
N SER A 33 16.66 1.72 -25.05
CA SER A 33 16.65 1.06 -26.36
C SER A 33 15.31 1.20 -27.11
N SER A 34 14.28 1.79 -26.51
CA SER A 34 12.98 1.97 -27.17
C SER A 34 13.07 2.84 -28.42
N ARG A 35 12.11 2.65 -29.34
CA ARG A 35 11.96 3.51 -30.53
C ARG A 35 11.87 5.00 -30.17
N TYR A 36 11.26 5.34 -29.04
CA TYR A 36 11.17 6.72 -28.54
C TYR A 36 12.52 7.28 -28.10
N ALA A 37 13.33 6.50 -27.39
CA ALA A 37 14.67 6.90 -26.99
C ALA A 37 15.63 7.02 -28.20
N GLN A 38 15.52 6.11 -29.17
CA GLN A 38 16.29 6.16 -30.41
C GLN A 38 15.96 7.44 -31.21
N ARG A 39 14.67 7.70 -31.44
CA ARG A 39 14.21 8.90 -32.14
C ARG A 39 14.67 10.19 -31.45
N LEU A 40 14.55 10.27 -30.12
CA LEU A 40 15.04 11.42 -29.37
C LEU A 40 16.55 11.63 -29.54
N ARG A 41 17.35 10.55 -29.57
CA ARG A 41 18.79 10.65 -29.85
C ARG A 41 19.08 11.15 -31.26
N ASP A 42 18.29 10.73 -32.24
CA ASP A 42 18.43 11.18 -33.63
C ASP A 42 18.04 12.65 -33.78
N ASP A 43 16.95 13.09 -33.15
CA ASP A 43 16.52 14.50 -33.15
C ASP A 43 17.57 15.41 -32.50
N ILE A 44 18.17 14.98 -31.37
CA ILE A 44 19.29 15.69 -30.74
C ILE A 44 20.50 15.77 -31.68
N ARG A 45 20.87 14.66 -32.33
CA ARG A 45 22.00 14.63 -33.27
C ARG A 45 21.77 15.55 -34.47
N LYS A 46 20.56 15.55 -35.05
CA LYS A 46 20.18 16.45 -36.14
C LYS A 46 20.27 17.92 -35.72
N ALA A 47 19.69 18.27 -34.57
CA ALA A 47 19.73 19.64 -34.06
C ALA A 47 21.16 20.11 -33.72
N ALA A 48 22.05 19.20 -33.31
CA ALA A 48 23.45 19.50 -33.01
C ALA A 48 24.29 19.67 -34.28
N ALA A 49 24.02 18.88 -35.32
CA ALA A 49 24.75 18.89 -36.59
C ALA A 49 24.31 20.00 -37.54
N ASP A 50 23.14 20.61 -37.31
CA ASP A 50 22.59 21.69 -38.13
C ASP A 50 23.55 22.90 -38.21
N PRO A 51 24.14 23.20 -39.38
CA PRO A 51 25.06 24.32 -39.56
C PRO A 51 24.44 25.69 -39.33
N LEU A 52 23.13 25.84 -39.57
CA LEU A 52 22.39 27.09 -39.37
C LEU A 52 22.16 27.37 -37.88
N ALA A 53 22.33 26.36 -37.03
CA ALA A 53 22.17 26.43 -35.58
C ALA A 53 20.88 27.16 -35.16
N PRO A 54 19.70 26.81 -35.72
CA PRO A 54 18.47 27.52 -35.42
C PRO A 54 18.12 27.41 -33.92
N PRO A 55 17.29 28.33 -33.41
CA PRO A 55 16.75 28.23 -32.07
C PRO A 55 16.08 26.87 -31.86
N VAL A 56 16.20 26.34 -30.65
CA VAL A 56 15.63 25.02 -30.31
C VAL A 56 14.64 25.15 -29.17
N LEU A 57 13.39 24.72 -29.40
CA LEU A 57 12.39 24.56 -28.36
C LEU A 57 12.31 23.10 -27.91
N ILE A 58 12.60 22.84 -26.64
CA ILE A 58 12.53 21.52 -26.02
C ILE A 58 11.29 21.48 -25.13
N SER A 59 10.27 20.75 -25.54
CA SER A 59 9.00 20.68 -24.82
C SER A 59 8.76 19.31 -24.21
N GLY A 60 8.07 19.26 -23.08
CA GLY A 60 7.67 18.01 -22.45
C GLY A 60 7.38 18.16 -20.96
N GLU A 61 6.80 17.12 -20.39
CA GLU A 61 6.38 17.09 -18.98
C GLU A 61 7.49 17.41 -17.96
N PRO A 62 7.09 17.75 -16.71
CA PRO A 62 8.01 17.97 -15.62
C PRO A 62 8.96 16.79 -15.38
N GLY A 63 10.21 17.10 -15.03
CA GLY A 63 11.19 16.09 -14.61
C GLY A 63 11.84 15.28 -15.74
N LEU A 64 11.74 15.73 -17.00
CA LEU A 64 12.38 15.09 -18.16
C LEU A 64 13.82 15.56 -18.48
N GLU A 65 14.42 16.39 -17.62
CA GLU A 65 15.77 16.92 -17.79
C GLU A 65 15.99 17.64 -19.14
N LYS A 66 15.04 18.49 -19.52
CA LYS A 66 15.08 19.26 -20.77
C LYS A 66 16.34 20.14 -20.87
N ASP A 67 16.80 20.66 -19.73
CA ASP A 67 18.07 21.39 -19.58
C ASP A 67 19.30 20.56 -19.99
N ASN A 68 19.31 19.25 -19.69
CA ASN A 68 20.37 18.35 -20.12
C ASN A 68 20.30 18.04 -21.62
N ILE A 69 19.10 18.05 -22.22
CA ILE A 69 18.92 17.88 -23.66
C ILE A 69 19.49 19.08 -24.42
N ALA A 70 19.25 20.30 -23.95
CA ALA A 70 19.89 21.50 -24.51
C ALA A 70 21.43 21.40 -24.45
N ALA A 71 21.97 20.98 -23.31
CA ALA A 71 23.41 20.75 -23.16
C ALA A 71 23.94 19.68 -24.13
N LEU A 72 23.21 18.57 -24.33
CA LEU A 72 23.59 17.52 -25.30
C LEU A 72 23.70 18.09 -26.73
N ILE A 73 22.79 18.99 -27.11
CA ILE A 73 22.80 19.63 -28.42
C ILE A 73 23.99 20.59 -28.53
N HIS A 74 24.20 21.44 -27.52
CA HIS A 74 25.31 22.41 -27.49
C HIS A 74 26.67 21.72 -27.60
N PHE A 75 26.96 20.78 -26.69
CA PHE A 75 28.25 20.08 -26.65
C PHE A 75 28.44 19.06 -27.78
N GLY A 76 27.36 18.68 -28.47
CA GLY A 76 27.40 17.89 -29.69
C GLY A 76 27.58 18.72 -30.97
N SER A 77 27.52 20.05 -30.89
CA SER A 77 27.57 20.96 -32.04
C SER A 77 28.98 21.52 -32.32
N ARG A 78 29.12 22.28 -33.41
CA ARG A 78 30.35 23.03 -33.74
C ARG A 78 30.73 24.06 -32.65
N ARG A 79 29.76 24.52 -31.85
CA ARG A 79 29.94 25.51 -30.77
C ARG A 79 30.25 24.87 -29.41
N ARG A 80 30.63 23.58 -29.36
CA ARG A 80 30.89 22.84 -28.12
C ARG A 80 31.94 23.45 -27.18
N THR A 81 32.86 24.27 -27.70
CA THR A 81 33.90 24.97 -26.92
C THR A 81 33.45 26.33 -26.38
N ARG A 82 32.29 26.84 -26.84
CA ARG A 82 31.72 28.12 -26.38
C ARG A 82 30.91 27.92 -25.10
N LEU A 83 30.69 29.01 -24.38
CA LEU A 83 29.91 29.00 -23.15
C LEU A 83 28.45 28.66 -23.44
N LEU A 84 27.84 27.88 -22.56
CA LEU A 84 26.39 27.70 -22.47
C LEU A 84 25.97 28.27 -21.13
N VAL A 85 25.11 29.29 -21.13
CA VAL A 85 24.56 29.89 -19.91
C VAL A 85 23.08 29.60 -19.80
N ARG A 86 22.64 29.28 -18.58
CA ARG A 86 21.26 28.91 -18.28
C ARG A 86 20.63 29.93 -17.34
N PHE A 87 19.48 30.43 -17.75
CA PHE A 87 18.57 31.24 -16.93
C PHE A 87 17.28 30.48 -16.66
N ASN A 88 16.71 30.67 -15.47
CA ASN A 88 15.39 30.16 -15.14
C ASN A 88 14.37 31.25 -15.48
N GLY A 89 13.47 30.95 -16.41
CA GLY A 89 12.45 31.88 -16.89
C GLY A 89 11.54 32.43 -15.78
N ALA A 90 11.25 31.62 -14.77
CA ALA A 90 10.45 32.03 -13.61
C ALA A 90 11.14 33.04 -12.68
N LEU A 91 12.45 33.29 -12.86
CA LEU A 91 13.23 34.23 -12.05
C LEU A 91 13.63 35.49 -12.83
N LEU A 92 13.29 35.58 -14.11
CA LEU A 92 13.59 36.74 -14.94
C LEU A 92 12.63 37.88 -14.61
N ARG A 93 13.15 39.09 -14.54
CA ARG A 93 12.33 40.30 -14.41
C ARG A 93 11.46 40.55 -15.67
N PRO A 94 10.26 41.13 -15.52
CA PRO A 94 9.38 41.45 -16.65
C PRO A 94 10.02 42.37 -17.69
N ASP A 95 10.83 43.32 -17.23
CA ASP A 95 11.54 44.30 -18.06
C ASP A 95 12.75 43.71 -18.83
N GLY A 96 13.11 42.45 -18.55
CA GLY A 96 14.24 41.76 -19.20
C GLY A 96 15.62 42.30 -18.80
N SER A 97 15.73 43.14 -17.75
CA SER A 97 17.00 43.77 -17.39
C SER A 97 18.10 42.76 -17.02
N ASP A 98 17.71 41.58 -16.54
CA ASP A 98 18.63 40.50 -16.16
C ASP A 98 19.37 39.91 -17.36
N LEU A 99 18.77 39.94 -18.56
CA LEU A 99 19.34 39.41 -19.80
C LEU A 99 19.91 40.52 -20.69
N PHE A 100 19.13 41.58 -20.88
CA PHE A 100 19.43 42.66 -21.82
C PHE A 100 20.22 43.82 -21.19
N GLY A 101 20.40 43.83 -19.87
CA GLY A 101 21.08 44.91 -19.13
C GLY A 101 20.13 46.02 -18.66
N PRO A 102 20.61 46.93 -17.79
CA PRO A 102 19.81 47.99 -17.19
C PRO A 102 19.44 49.10 -18.20
N ALA A 103 18.30 49.74 -17.98
CA ALA A 103 17.79 50.83 -18.84
C ALA A 103 18.69 52.08 -18.90
N SER A 104 19.54 52.30 -17.89
CA SER A 104 20.39 53.48 -17.76
C SER A 104 21.66 53.46 -18.63
N GLY A 105 22.03 52.32 -19.23
CA GLY A 105 23.22 52.18 -20.08
C GLY A 105 24.58 52.43 -19.37
N GLN A 106 24.59 52.79 -18.09
CA GLN A 106 25.80 53.05 -17.31
C GLN A 106 26.04 51.91 -16.29
N GLY A 107 27.22 51.31 -16.36
CA GLY A 107 27.82 50.54 -15.25
C GLY A 107 27.81 49.02 -15.37
N GLU A 108 26.83 48.40 -16.04
CA GLU A 108 26.76 46.94 -16.13
C GLU A 108 26.33 46.47 -17.52
N GLY A 109 27.27 45.92 -18.32
CA GLY A 109 26.97 45.39 -19.66
C GLY A 109 25.93 44.26 -19.66
N SER A 110 25.26 44.10 -20.81
CA SER A 110 24.28 43.03 -21.09
C SER A 110 24.90 41.64 -20.98
N VAL A 111 24.12 40.66 -20.48
CA VAL A 111 24.54 39.25 -20.43
C VAL A 111 24.74 38.70 -21.84
N LEU A 112 23.94 39.15 -22.81
CA LEU A 112 24.03 38.68 -24.20
C LEU A 112 25.28 39.19 -24.91
N ASP A 113 25.64 40.46 -24.68
CA ASP A 113 26.90 41.01 -25.20
C ASP A 113 28.09 40.25 -24.60
N CYS A 114 28.02 39.96 -23.31
CA CYS A 114 29.02 39.18 -22.60
C CYS A 114 29.18 37.74 -23.11
N LEU A 115 28.06 37.12 -23.50
CA LEU A 115 28.03 35.75 -23.99
C LEU A 115 28.57 35.64 -25.44
N GLY A 116 28.43 36.70 -26.24
CA GLY A 116 28.94 36.79 -27.61
C GLY A 116 28.35 35.70 -28.52
N ASP A 117 29.21 34.79 -28.98
CA ASP A 117 28.83 33.67 -29.85
C ASP A 117 28.53 32.35 -29.09
N GLY A 118 28.35 32.45 -27.77
CA GLY A 118 27.92 31.37 -26.91
C GLY A 118 26.47 30.93 -27.11
N SER A 119 25.96 30.16 -26.16
CA SER A 119 24.61 29.62 -26.18
C SER A 119 23.83 30.06 -24.94
N LEU A 120 22.62 30.55 -25.16
CA LEU A 120 21.68 30.95 -24.11
C LEU A 120 20.60 29.88 -23.97
N LEU A 121 20.36 29.41 -22.75
CA LEU A 121 19.25 28.53 -22.41
C LEU A 121 18.28 29.27 -21.47
N ILE A 122 17.05 29.47 -21.92
CA ILE A 122 15.93 29.90 -21.08
C ILE A 122 15.14 28.64 -20.68
N ASP A 123 15.30 28.23 -19.43
CA ASP A 123 14.57 27.07 -18.87
C ASP A 123 13.18 27.53 -18.40
N GLN A 124 12.14 26.75 -18.69
CA GLN A 124 10.75 27.05 -18.32
C GLN A 124 10.24 28.39 -18.89
N VAL A 125 10.35 28.56 -20.21
CA VAL A 125 9.85 29.77 -20.91
C VAL A 125 8.34 29.96 -20.74
N ASP A 126 7.61 28.90 -20.41
CA ASP A 126 6.20 28.92 -20.08
C ASP A 126 5.87 29.59 -18.73
N LEU A 127 6.88 29.85 -17.89
CA LEU A 127 6.75 30.58 -16.63
C LEU A 127 7.35 32.00 -16.69
N VAL A 128 7.80 32.44 -17.87
CA VAL A 128 8.30 33.81 -18.07
C VAL A 128 7.13 34.79 -18.04
N ASP A 129 7.38 35.99 -17.53
CA ASP A 129 6.40 37.07 -17.54
C ASP A 129 5.92 37.38 -18.98
N PRO A 130 4.61 37.53 -19.22
CA PRO A 130 4.07 37.84 -20.53
C PRO A 130 4.68 39.07 -21.21
N GLU A 131 5.15 40.07 -20.44
CA GLU A 131 5.78 41.29 -20.98
C GLU A 131 7.13 41.00 -21.66
N LEU A 132 7.86 39.97 -21.19
CA LEU A 132 9.18 39.60 -21.70
C LEU A 132 9.12 38.65 -22.92
N LEU A 133 8.00 37.93 -23.09
CA LEU A 133 7.84 36.93 -24.16
C LEU A 133 8.06 37.50 -25.58
N PRO A 134 7.54 38.68 -25.96
CA PRO A 134 7.77 39.27 -27.28
C PRO A 134 9.26 39.53 -27.56
N ALA A 135 10.01 40.02 -26.57
CA ALA A 135 11.43 40.30 -26.72
C ALA A 135 12.25 39.01 -26.88
N LEU A 136 11.92 37.95 -26.13
CA LEU A 136 12.55 36.64 -26.31
C LEU A 136 12.23 36.00 -27.67
N LEU A 137 11.01 36.22 -28.19
CA LEU A 137 10.62 35.78 -29.53
C LEU A 137 11.38 36.54 -30.62
N GLU A 138 11.54 37.85 -30.49
CA GLU A 138 12.31 38.67 -31.43
C GLU A 138 13.79 38.24 -31.45
N LEU A 139 14.38 38.04 -30.27
CA LEU A 139 15.74 37.50 -30.11
C LEU A 139 15.89 36.15 -30.80
N ALA A 140 14.93 35.24 -30.59
CA ALA A 140 14.99 33.91 -31.19
C ALA A 140 14.84 33.95 -32.72
N ARG A 141 13.94 34.78 -33.27
CA ARG A 141 13.67 34.81 -34.71
C ARG A 141 14.72 35.58 -35.51
N THR A 142 15.21 36.69 -34.97
CA THR A 142 16.01 37.65 -35.72
C THR A 142 17.45 37.77 -35.21
N GLY A 143 17.75 37.23 -34.03
CA GLY A 143 19.01 37.49 -33.33
C GLY A 143 19.10 38.90 -32.73
N LYS A 144 18.09 39.75 -32.90
CA LYS A 144 18.09 41.14 -32.43
C LYS A 144 17.46 41.27 -31.05
N TRP A 145 17.97 42.18 -30.24
CA TRP A 145 17.39 42.52 -28.94
C TRP A 145 17.62 43.99 -28.60
N ARG A 146 16.86 44.50 -27.63
CA ARG A 146 16.97 45.86 -27.09
C ARG A 146 16.88 45.82 -25.57
N GLY A 147 17.49 46.80 -24.91
CA GLY A 147 17.31 46.99 -23.47
C GLY A 147 15.88 47.41 -23.10
N PRO A 148 15.55 47.48 -21.80
CA PRO A 148 14.20 47.80 -21.32
C PRO A 148 13.67 49.19 -21.72
N SER A 149 14.54 50.13 -22.11
CA SER A 149 14.14 51.46 -22.55
C SER A 149 13.70 51.46 -24.01
N GLU A 150 12.60 52.13 -24.36
CA GLU A 150 12.16 52.28 -25.75
C GLU A 150 13.20 52.97 -26.66
N SER A 151 14.06 53.81 -26.07
CA SER A 151 15.16 54.50 -26.75
C SER A 151 16.46 53.67 -26.81
N ALA A 152 16.47 52.42 -26.32
CA ALA A 152 17.66 51.59 -26.31
C ALA A 152 18.08 51.18 -27.74
N PRO A 153 19.39 51.19 -28.05
CA PRO A 153 19.91 50.74 -29.34
C PRO A 153 19.58 49.27 -29.61
N VAL A 154 19.51 48.89 -30.89
CA VAL A 154 19.30 47.50 -31.31
C VAL A 154 20.63 46.77 -31.37
N HIS A 155 20.75 45.71 -30.58
CA HIS A 155 21.93 44.84 -30.53
C HIS A 155 21.67 43.53 -31.28
N HIS A 156 22.74 42.83 -31.67
CA HIS A 156 22.66 41.54 -32.33
C HIS A 156 23.40 40.46 -31.53
N PHE A 157 22.72 39.38 -31.22
CA PHE A 157 23.26 38.20 -30.57
C PHE A 157 23.61 37.12 -31.60
N SER A 158 24.90 36.84 -31.76
CA SER A 158 25.41 35.87 -32.74
C SER A 158 25.41 34.42 -32.23
N GLY A 159 25.04 34.24 -30.96
CA GLY A 159 25.00 32.95 -30.28
C GLY A 159 23.79 32.08 -30.65
N ARG A 160 23.61 30.97 -29.94
CA ARG A 160 22.48 30.05 -30.15
C ARG A 160 21.49 30.14 -28.99
N VAL A 161 20.20 30.13 -29.28
CA VAL A 161 19.17 30.21 -28.23
C VAL A 161 18.44 28.88 -28.08
N PHE A 162 18.25 28.45 -26.84
CA PHE A 162 17.52 27.27 -26.44
C PHE A 162 16.40 27.66 -25.47
N PHE A 163 15.24 27.03 -25.64
CA PHE A 163 14.09 27.19 -24.74
C PHE A 163 13.65 25.84 -24.24
N THR A 164 13.22 25.76 -22.98
CA THR A 164 12.47 24.60 -22.48
C THR A 164 11.07 25.02 -22.07
N ALA A 165 10.09 24.14 -22.27
CA ALA A 165 8.70 24.40 -21.88
C ALA A 165 8.00 23.14 -21.33
N GLU A 166 7.12 23.32 -20.35
CA GLU A 166 6.23 22.28 -19.83
C GLU A 166 4.79 22.42 -20.36
N ALA A 167 4.34 23.65 -20.58
CA ALA A 167 3.10 23.99 -21.27
C ALA A 167 3.36 24.53 -22.70
N PRO A 168 2.35 24.50 -23.59
CA PRO A 168 2.45 25.18 -24.88
C PRO A 168 2.56 26.70 -24.68
N VAL A 169 3.48 27.34 -25.40
CA VAL A 169 3.70 28.80 -25.35
C VAL A 169 3.40 29.38 -26.74
N PRO A 170 2.38 30.25 -26.87
CA PRO A 170 2.01 30.84 -28.15
C PRO A 170 3.20 31.53 -28.85
N GLY A 171 3.34 31.31 -30.15
CA GLY A 171 4.41 31.93 -30.96
C GLY A 171 5.77 31.20 -30.94
N PHE A 172 6.03 30.35 -29.95
CA PHE A 172 7.27 29.56 -29.83
C PHE A 172 7.23 28.23 -30.61
N GLU A 173 6.05 27.70 -30.95
CA GLU A 173 5.92 26.40 -31.63
C GLU A 173 6.48 26.38 -33.06
N GLY A 174 6.64 27.54 -33.69
CA GLY A 174 7.24 27.71 -35.03
C GLY A 174 8.71 28.14 -35.00
N LEU A 175 9.37 28.17 -33.83
CA LEU A 175 10.78 28.52 -33.73
C LEU A 175 11.66 27.36 -34.17
N GLY A 176 12.26 27.47 -35.36
CA GLY A 176 13.37 26.63 -35.80
C GLY A 176 13.15 25.13 -35.56
N ALA A 177 13.98 24.53 -34.70
CA ALA A 177 13.91 23.11 -34.37
C ALA A 177 13.08 22.86 -33.10
N GLN A 178 12.04 22.02 -33.19
CA GLN A 178 11.24 21.61 -32.04
C GLN A 178 11.54 20.16 -31.65
N ILE A 179 11.88 19.92 -30.37
CA ILE A 179 12.09 18.58 -29.82
C ILE A 179 11.07 18.32 -28.72
N ARG A 180 10.16 17.37 -28.97
CA ARG A 180 9.16 16.91 -27.98
C ARG A 180 9.71 15.70 -27.24
N VAL A 181 9.91 15.85 -25.94
CA VAL A 181 10.50 14.81 -25.09
C VAL A 181 9.39 13.88 -24.58
N PRO A 182 9.39 12.58 -24.95
CA PRO A 182 8.31 11.67 -24.57
C PRO A 182 8.35 11.36 -23.06
N PRO A 183 7.22 11.32 -22.35
CA PRO A 183 7.22 11.02 -20.92
C PRO A 183 7.59 9.55 -20.64
N LEU A 184 8.08 9.27 -19.44
CA LEU A 184 8.58 7.96 -19.03
C LEU A 184 7.51 6.87 -19.16
N ARG A 185 6.24 7.20 -18.92
CA ARG A 185 5.09 6.29 -19.09
C ARG A 185 4.86 5.80 -20.53
N VAL A 186 5.33 6.54 -21.54
CA VAL A 186 5.26 6.12 -22.95
C VAL A 186 6.45 5.22 -23.31
N ARG A 187 7.58 5.42 -22.63
CA ARG A 187 8.82 4.64 -22.82
C ARG A 187 9.13 3.70 -21.66
N ARG A 188 8.10 3.03 -21.10
CA ARG A 188 8.22 2.07 -19.98
C ARG A 188 9.24 0.95 -20.20
N LYS A 189 9.48 0.56 -21.46
CA LYS A 189 10.50 -0.45 -21.81
C LYS A 189 11.92 -0.01 -21.40
N ASP A 190 12.19 1.30 -21.42
CA ASP A 190 13.50 1.86 -21.06
C ASP A 190 13.74 1.89 -19.54
N LEU A 191 12.69 1.66 -18.73
CA LEU A 191 12.76 1.84 -17.28
C LEU A 191 13.79 0.92 -16.62
N GLY A 192 13.92 -0.33 -17.08
CA GLY A 192 14.91 -1.27 -16.56
C GLY A 192 16.34 -0.81 -16.80
N GLU A 193 16.63 -0.31 -18.00
CA GLU A 193 17.95 0.26 -18.34
C GLU A 193 18.24 1.51 -17.50
N TRP A 194 17.26 2.42 -17.38
CA TRP A 194 17.35 3.61 -16.53
C TRP A 194 17.63 3.27 -15.08
N LEU A 195 16.94 2.28 -14.53
CA LEU A 195 17.06 1.85 -13.14
C LEU A 195 18.45 1.28 -12.86
N ARG A 196 18.92 0.35 -13.70
CA ARG A 196 20.25 -0.24 -13.57
C ARG A 196 21.36 0.81 -13.78
N TYR A 197 21.19 1.73 -14.72
CA TYR A 197 22.13 2.84 -14.95
C TYR A 197 22.19 3.78 -13.74
N GLY A 198 21.03 4.22 -13.23
CA GLY A 198 20.95 5.14 -12.10
C GLY A 198 21.49 4.54 -10.81
N VAL A 199 21.24 3.25 -10.56
CA VAL A 199 21.84 2.50 -9.46
C VAL A 199 23.36 2.56 -9.57
N ARG A 200 23.94 2.10 -10.69
CA ARG A 200 25.41 2.11 -10.91
C ARG A 200 26.04 3.48 -10.70
N GLN A 201 25.42 4.54 -11.23
CA GLN A 201 25.92 5.91 -11.10
C GLN A 201 25.92 6.39 -9.65
N ARG A 202 24.84 6.11 -8.90
CA ARG A 202 24.74 6.56 -7.50
C ARG A 202 25.57 5.73 -6.54
N THR A 203 25.72 4.42 -6.73
CA THR A 203 26.60 3.62 -5.86
C THR A 203 28.04 4.06 -5.94
N ARG A 204 28.53 4.42 -7.14
CA ARG A 204 29.87 5.00 -7.31
C ARG A 204 30.05 6.29 -6.50
N LYS A 205 29.05 7.19 -6.52
CA LYS A 205 29.07 8.42 -5.72
C LYS A 205 29.01 8.19 -4.21
N LEU A 206 28.46 7.06 -3.78
CA LEU A 206 28.40 6.65 -2.36
C LEU A 206 29.65 5.87 -1.92
N GLY A 207 30.63 5.62 -2.81
CA GLY A 207 31.85 4.88 -2.49
C GLY A 207 31.65 3.36 -2.33
N TRP A 208 30.55 2.79 -2.83
CA TRP A 208 30.31 1.34 -2.73
C TRP A 208 31.16 0.58 -3.74
N LYS A 209 31.74 -0.56 -3.31
CA LYS A 209 32.65 -1.37 -4.16
C LYS A 209 31.94 -1.97 -5.38
N GLN A 210 30.70 -2.42 -5.21
CA GLN A 210 29.90 -3.01 -6.29
C GLN A 210 28.48 -2.43 -6.30
N PRO A 211 27.91 -2.18 -7.49
CA PRO A 211 26.52 -1.79 -7.60
C PRO A 211 25.60 -2.99 -7.34
N PRO A 212 24.57 -2.85 -6.49
CA PRO A 212 23.65 -3.95 -6.24
C PRO A 212 22.82 -4.24 -7.50
N GLU A 213 22.48 -5.50 -7.69
CA GLU A 213 21.57 -5.92 -8.76
C GLU A 213 20.13 -5.45 -8.48
N VAL A 214 19.37 -5.31 -9.55
CA VAL A 214 17.95 -4.94 -9.50
C VAL A 214 17.16 -6.07 -10.12
N SER A 215 16.28 -6.68 -9.33
CA SER A 215 15.46 -7.80 -9.77
C SER A 215 14.51 -7.42 -10.92
N GLU A 216 14.22 -8.37 -11.81
CA GLU A 216 13.23 -8.18 -12.88
C GLU A 216 11.82 -7.95 -12.34
N THR A 217 11.51 -8.49 -11.16
CA THR A 217 10.22 -8.27 -10.49
C THR A 217 10.05 -6.81 -10.11
N VAL A 218 11.09 -6.13 -9.60
CA VAL A 218 11.09 -4.69 -9.35
C VAL A 218 10.86 -3.92 -10.63
N VAL A 219 11.58 -4.25 -11.72
CA VAL A 219 11.43 -3.57 -13.01
C VAL A 219 9.98 -3.67 -13.50
N LYS A 220 9.42 -4.89 -13.53
CA LYS A 220 8.03 -5.13 -13.95
C LYS A 220 7.04 -4.37 -13.07
N ARG A 221 7.26 -4.34 -11.75
CA ARG A 221 6.38 -3.60 -10.83
C ARG A 221 6.44 -2.10 -11.12
N LEU A 222 7.63 -1.52 -11.24
CA LEU A 222 7.79 -0.10 -11.51
C LEU A 222 7.26 0.30 -12.89
N GLN A 223 7.29 -0.58 -13.89
CA GLN A 223 6.69 -0.34 -15.20
C GLN A 223 5.17 -0.10 -15.16
N THR A 224 4.49 -0.54 -14.09
CA THR A 224 3.05 -0.26 -13.91
C THR A 224 2.76 1.13 -13.34
N TYR A 225 3.79 1.85 -12.89
CA TYR A 225 3.68 3.19 -12.33
C TYR A 225 3.86 4.27 -13.42
N ASP A 226 3.13 5.38 -13.29
CA ASP A 226 3.08 6.42 -14.32
C ASP A 226 4.22 7.45 -14.23
N PHE A 227 4.91 7.55 -13.08
CA PHE A 227 5.98 8.53 -12.83
C PHE A 227 5.60 9.97 -13.21
N PRO A 228 4.68 10.61 -12.47
CA PRO A 228 4.21 11.98 -12.78
C PRO A 228 5.35 13.01 -12.88
N ASN A 229 6.48 12.80 -12.20
CA ASN A 229 7.65 13.68 -12.29
C ASN A 229 8.86 12.97 -12.95
N ASN A 230 8.57 12.02 -13.85
CA ASN A 230 9.47 11.39 -14.81
C ASN A 230 10.85 10.97 -14.23
N LEU A 231 11.95 11.40 -14.85
CA LEU A 231 13.31 10.99 -14.49
C LEU A 231 13.74 11.56 -13.13
N ARG A 232 13.26 12.76 -12.78
CA ARG A 232 13.53 13.39 -11.48
C ARG A 232 12.98 12.55 -10.33
N GLU A 233 11.76 12.03 -10.49
CA GLU A 233 11.16 11.10 -9.52
C GLU A 233 11.91 9.77 -9.46
N LEU A 234 12.24 9.20 -10.61
CA LEU A 234 12.99 7.94 -10.69
C LEU A 234 14.36 8.05 -10.00
N ASP A 235 15.10 9.12 -10.27
CA ASP A 235 16.40 9.38 -9.64
C ASP A 235 16.28 9.54 -8.12
N GLY A 236 15.21 10.20 -7.65
CA GLY A 236 14.90 10.31 -6.22
C GLY A 236 14.58 8.95 -5.60
N LEU A 237 13.81 8.12 -6.30
CA LEU A 237 13.46 6.76 -5.88
C LEU A 237 14.71 5.89 -5.73
N ILE A 238 15.62 5.91 -6.71
CA ILE A 238 16.92 5.20 -6.65
C ILE A 238 17.78 5.71 -5.49
N ALA A 239 17.84 7.02 -5.30
CA ALA A 239 18.60 7.62 -4.20
C ALA A 239 18.13 7.14 -2.82
N ARG A 240 16.81 6.99 -2.65
CA ARG A 240 16.21 6.50 -1.41
C ARG A 240 16.46 5.01 -1.24
N ALA A 241 16.26 4.21 -2.29
CA ALA A 241 16.51 2.78 -2.29
C ALA A 241 17.95 2.45 -1.82
N LEU A 242 18.96 3.13 -2.40
CA LEU A 242 20.35 2.92 -2.01
C LEU A 242 20.64 3.35 -0.57
N ARG A 243 20.07 4.48 -0.12
CA ARG A 243 20.21 4.93 1.28
C ARG A 243 19.56 3.96 2.27
N GLN A 244 18.44 3.32 1.91
CA GLN A 244 17.80 2.32 2.76
C GLN A 244 18.66 1.05 2.98
N CYS A 245 19.59 0.79 2.06
CA CYS A 245 20.47 -0.38 2.06
C CYS A 245 21.91 -0.07 2.51
N SER A 246 22.23 1.17 2.88
CA SER A 246 23.63 1.61 3.08
C SER A 246 24.38 0.87 4.19
N ALA A 247 23.69 0.39 5.22
CA ALA A 247 24.31 -0.37 6.31
C ALA A 247 24.71 -1.80 5.92
N GLN A 248 24.10 -2.38 4.88
CA GLN A 248 24.24 -3.81 4.55
C GLN A 248 24.89 -4.07 3.19
N GLN A 249 25.01 -3.05 2.31
CA GLN A 249 25.52 -3.16 0.93
C GLN A 249 25.12 -4.48 0.24
N PRO A 250 23.81 -4.78 0.15
CA PRO A 250 23.34 -6.08 -0.32
C PRO A 250 23.73 -6.31 -1.79
N ALA A 251 23.95 -7.57 -2.18
CA ALA A 251 24.23 -7.93 -3.57
C ALA A 251 23.04 -7.62 -4.51
N GLU A 252 21.81 -7.66 -3.99
CA GLU A 252 20.57 -7.38 -4.71
C GLU A 252 19.69 -6.41 -3.90
N LEU A 253 19.08 -5.43 -4.56
CA LEU A 253 18.15 -4.50 -3.91
C LEU A 253 16.80 -5.17 -3.64
N PRO A 254 16.37 -5.28 -2.37
CA PRO A 254 15.13 -5.95 -2.04
C PRO A 254 13.93 -5.14 -2.52
N GLU A 255 12.85 -5.80 -2.91
CA GLU A 255 11.75 -5.12 -3.61
C GLU A 255 11.04 -4.05 -2.77
N ASP A 256 11.08 -4.17 -1.45
CA ASP A 256 10.42 -3.28 -0.48
C ASP A 256 11.03 -1.87 -0.42
N VAL A 257 12.25 -1.68 -0.94
CA VAL A 257 12.93 -0.38 -0.94
C VAL A 257 12.46 0.57 -2.04
N PHE A 258 11.85 0.04 -3.09
CA PHE A 258 11.34 0.83 -4.22
C PHE A 258 9.92 1.33 -3.94
N TRP A 259 9.82 2.57 -3.48
CA TRP A 259 8.55 3.16 -3.05
C TRP A 259 7.87 3.91 -4.19
N THR A 260 6.77 3.37 -4.69
CA THR A 260 5.86 4.08 -5.60
C THR A 260 4.56 4.36 -4.88
N GLY A 261 4.04 5.58 -4.96
CA GLY A 261 2.70 5.85 -4.45
C GLY A 261 1.66 5.08 -5.25
N PRO A 262 0.51 4.71 -4.67
CA PRO A 262 -0.64 4.39 -5.49
C PRO A 262 -0.91 5.60 -6.39
N SER A 263 -1.16 5.36 -7.68
CA SER A 263 -1.53 6.42 -8.62
C SER A 263 -2.66 7.26 -8.02
N HIS A 264 -2.54 8.59 -8.12
CA HIS A 264 -3.37 9.65 -7.52
C HIS A 264 -4.90 9.54 -7.75
N ARG A 265 -5.38 8.47 -8.39
CA ARG A 265 -6.67 8.40 -9.07
C ARG A 265 -7.88 8.11 -8.17
N TYR A 266 -7.72 7.92 -6.86
CA TYR A 266 -8.86 7.61 -5.99
C TYR A 266 -8.76 8.26 -4.61
N GLN A 267 -8.92 9.58 -4.54
CA GLN A 267 -9.22 10.33 -3.32
C GLN A 267 -10.73 10.35 -2.99
N GLY A 268 -11.51 9.33 -3.36
CA GLY A 268 -12.91 9.26 -2.97
C GLY A 268 -13.09 9.13 -1.45
N LEU A 269 -14.02 9.92 -0.87
CA LEU A 269 -14.62 9.85 0.47
C LEU A 269 -13.73 9.21 1.56
N ARG A 270 -12.54 9.77 1.81
CA ARG A 270 -11.73 9.39 2.98
C ARG A 270 -11.70 10.52 3.99
N PHE A 271 -12.03 10.20 5.23
CA PHE A 271 -12.05 11.17 6.33
C PHE A 271 -11.00 10.81 7.38
N ASP A 272 -10.07 11.72 7.66
CA ASP A 272 -9.01 11.50 8.66
C ASP A 272 -9.52 11.84 10.08
N LEU A 273 -9.75 10.81 10.89
CA LEU A 273 -10.22 10.94 12.27
C LEU A 273 -9.24 11.74 13.14
N TRP A 274 -7.93 11.54 12.96
CA TRP A 274 -6.92 12.20 13.78
C TRP A 274 -6.67 13.64 13.38
N ARG A 275 -7.03 14.03 12.15
CA ARG A 275 -7.09 15.43 11.76
C ARG A 275 -8.29 16.14 12.40
N TRP A 276 -9.42 15.46 12.53
CA TRP A 276 -10.63 16.00 13.17
C TRP A 276 -10.52 16.08 14.70
N LYS A 277 -9.99 15.05 15.37
CA LYS A 277 -9.76 15.02 16.82
C LYS A 277 -8.32 14.64 17.15
N PRO A 278 -7.41 15.63 17.27
CA PRO A 278 -6.00 15.39 17.57
C PRO A 278 -5.75 14.68 18.91
N MET A 279 -6.53 14.98 19.96
CA MET A 279 -6.38 14.35 21.28
C MET A 279 -6.54 12.82 21.24
N LEU A 280 -7.41 12.32 20.35
CA LEU A 280 -7.60 10.88 20.15
C LEU A 280 -6.31 10.21 19.66
N ARG A 281 -5.53 10.91 18.82
CA ARG A 281 -4.24 10.40 18.32
C ARG A 281 -3.26 10.17 19.47
N ASP A 282 -3.15 11.12 20.38
CA ASP A 282 -2.17 11.06 21.46
C ASP A 282 -2.54 9.99 22.49
N LEU A 283 -3.84 9.87 22.82
CA LEU A 283 -4.35 8.78 23.63
C LEU A 283 -4.06 7.41 23.01
N MET A 284 -4.41 7.23 21.72
CA MET A 284 -4.23 5.95 21.02
C MET A 284 -2.76 5.58 20.79
N ARG A 285 -1.84 6.55 20.78
CA ARG A 285 -0.39 6.30 20.67
C ARG A 285 0.25 5.94 22.01
N SER A 286 -0.41 6.18 23.15
CA SER A 286 0.18 5.98 24.48
C SER A 286 0.71 4.54 24.68
N PRO A 287 2.03 4.35 24.90
CA PRO A 287 2.59 3.03 25.19
C PRO A 287 2.08 2.44 26.51
N ARG A 288 1.75 3.29 27.49
CA ARG A 288 1.22 2.83 28.79
C ARG A 288 -0.15 2.16 28.61
N LEU A 289 -1.01 2.74 27.78
CA LEU A 289 -2.32 2.17 27.46
C LEU A 289 -2.17 0.80 26.82
N TRP A 290 -1.35 0.69 25.77
CA TRP A 290 -1.13 -0.58 25.07
C TRP A 290 -0.43 -1.62 25.93
N ASN A 291 0.61 -1.25 26.68
CA ASN A 291 1.32 -2.20 27.54
C ASN A 291 0.44 -2.69 28.70
N GLY A 292 -0.34 -1.80 29.33
CA GLY A 292 -1.28 -2.16 30.39
C GLY A 292 -2.42 -3.06 29.89
N LEU A 293 -2.96 -2.75 28.72
CA LEU A 293 -3.99 -3.58 28.08
C LEU A 293 -3.44 -4.98 27.73
N LEU A 294 -2.29 -5.05 27.06
CA LEU A 294 -1.74 -6.30 26.53
C LEU A 294 -1.12 -7.18 27.61
N PHE A 295 -0.17 -6.64 28.37
CA PHE A 295 0.63 -7.41 29.34
C PHE A 295 0.01 -7.41 30.74
N GLY A 296 -0.97 -6.54 31.00
CA GLY A 296 -1.78 -6.57 32.21
C GLY A 296 -3.10 -7.30 31.96
N LEU A 297 -4.10 -6.60 31.43
CA LEU A 297 -5.48 -7.12 31.38
C LEU A 297 -5.62 -8.40 30.54
N VAL A 298 -5.20 -8.36 29.27
CA VAL A 298 -5.46 -9.45 28.32
C VAL A 298 -4.74 -10.75 28.70
N SER A 299 -3.47 -10.67 29.10
CA SER A 299 -2.68 -11.84 29.52
C SER A 299 -3.29 -12.54 30.73
N TRP A 300 -3.63 -11.78 31.78
CA TRP A 300 -4.20 -12.34 33.01
C TRP A 300 -5.61 -12.89 32.79
N VAL A 301 -6.47 -12.15 32.06
CA VAL A 301 -7.81 -12.66 31.70
C VAL A 301 -7.70 -13.97 30.92
N PHE A 302 -6.75 -14.09 29.98
CA PHE A 302 -6.57 -15.33 29.24
C PHE A 302 -6.16 -16.52 30.12
N VAL A 303 -5.28 -16.30 31.12
CA VAL A 303 -4.91 -17.34 32.09
C VAL A 303 -6.13 -17.75 32.92
N LEU A 304 -6.88 -16.78 33.44
CA LEU A 304 -8.08 -17.03 34.25
C LEU A 304 -9.14 -17.81 33.46
N VAL A 305 -9.38 -17.45 32.19
CA VAL A 305 -10.31 -18.18 31.32
C VAL A 305 -9.85 -19.62 31.09
N ASN A 306 -8.57 -19.87 30.85
CA ASN A 306 -8.08 -21.25 30.68
C ASN A 306 -8.19 -22.06 31.99
N LEU A 307 -7.82 -21.48 33.12
CA LEU A 307 -8.00 -22.13 34.42
C LEU A 307 -9.48 -22.46 34.68
N TRP A 308 -10.39 -21.55 34.35
CA TRP A 308 -11.82 -21.77 34.48
C TRP A 308 -12.35 -22.89 33.57
N LEU A 309 -11.86 -22.98 32.33
CA LEU A 309 -12.24 -24.07 31.42
C LEU A 309 -11.69 -25.45 31.87
N TRP A 310 -10.56 -25.48 32.57
CA TRP A 310 -9.96 -26.71 33.08
C TRP A 310 -10.55 -27.17 34.41
N LEU A 311 -10.69 -26.24 35.36
CA LEU A 311 -11.10 -26.52 36.74
C LEU A 311 -12.62 -26.42 36.94
N GLY A 312 -13.32 -25.69 36.07
CA GLY A 312 -14.76 -25.51 36.14
C GLY A 312 -15.57 -26.69 35.58
N PRO A 313 -16.91 -26.60 35.66
CA PRO A 313 -17.81 -27.60 35.08
C PRO A 313 -17.53 -27.83 33.60
N GLN A 314 -17.78 -29.02 33.09
CA GLN A 314 -17.38 -29.35 31.71
C GLN A 314 -18.50 -29.13 30.69
N ASP A 315 -19.73 -28.97 31.17
CA ASP A 315 -20.92 -28.71 30.38
C ASP A 315 -21.15 -27.20 30.13
N ARG A 316 -21.82 -26.89 29.02
CA ARG A 316 -22.16 -25.51 28.62
C ARG A 316 -23.17 -24.82 29.54
N ALA A 317 -24.06 -25.59 30.18
CA ALA A 317 -25.14 -25.05 30.99
C ALA A 317 -24.64 -24.40 32.29
N SER A 318 -23.46 -24.82 32.77
CA SER A 318 -22.89 -24.36 34.05
C SER A 318 -21.46 -23.80 33.94
N ASN A 319 -20.87 -23.74 32.73
CA ASN A 319 -19.57 -23.12 32.49
C ASN A 319 -19.69 -21.81 31.71
N GLY A 320 -19.63 -20.68 32.42
CA GLY A 320 -19.63 -19.36 31.79
C GLY A 320 -18.41 -19.06 30.90
N GLY A 321 -17.30 -19.79 31.05
CA GLY A 321 -16.12 -19.67 30.20
C GLY A 321 -16.40 -20.13 28.76
N LEU A 322 -17.23 -21.17 28.59
CA LEU A 322 -17.72 -21.59 27.27
C LEU A 322 -18.62 -20.51 26.66
N ASN A 323 -19.49 -19.89 27.45
CA ASN A 323 -20.36 -18.80 27.00
C ASN A 323 -19.54 -17.57 26.57
N LEU A 324 -18.55 -17.15 27.37
CA LEU A 324 -17.68 -16.02 27.04
C LEU A 324 -16.97 -16.22 25.68
N PHE A 325 -16.47 -17.42 25.41
CA PHE A 325 -15.70 -17.72 24.20
C PHE A 325 -16.58 -18.04 22.98
N TRP A 326 -17.59 -18.89 23.12
CA TRP A 326 -18.40 -19.34 21.97
C TRP A 326 -19.61 -18.46 21.68
N THR A 327 -20.18 -17.86 22.73
CA THR A 327 -21.43 -17.09 22.65
C THR A 327 -21.17 -15.59 22.51
N TRP A 328 -20.22 -15.04 23.26
CA TRP A 328 -19.89 -13.61 23.22
C TRP A 328 -18.87 -13.25 22.13
N TRP A 329 -17.74 -13.94 22.10
CA TRP A 329 -16.59 -13.52 21.29
C TRP A 329 -16.82 -13.65 19.79
N TRP A 330 -17.41 -14.76 19.31
CA TRP A 330 -17.63 -15.01 17.88
C TRP A 330 -18.59 -14.01 17.20
N PRO A 331 -19.80 -13.74 17.72
CA PRO A 331 -20.67 -12.71 17.15
C PRO A 331 -20.02 -11.32 17.18
N LEU A 332 -19.38 -10.96 18.29
CA LEU A 332 -18.77 -9.64 18.47
C LEU A 332 -17.62 -9.41 17.50
N ILE A 333 -16.76 -10.42 17.28
CA ILE A 333 -15.64 -10.29 16.36
C ILE A 333 -16.11 -10.20 14.91
N LEU A 334 -17.16 -10.95 14.53
CA LEU A 334 -17.79 -10.88 13.21
C LEU A 334 -18.47 -9.52 12.98
N LEU A 335 -19.19 -8.98 13.97
CA LEU A 335 -19.76 -7.63 13.92
C LEU A 335 -18.68 -6.53 13.83
N GLY A 336 -17.54 -6.75 14.48
CA GLY A 336 -16.43 -5.80 14.49
C GLY A 336 -15.69 -5.67 13.15
N TYR A 337 -15.57 -6.74 12.35
CA TYR A 337 -14.72 -6.71 11.15
C TYR A 337 -15.07 -5.61 10.13
N PRO A 338 -16.34 -5.40 9.73
CA PRO A 338 -16.69 -4.33 8.80
C PRO A 338 -16.42 -2.92 9.35
N LEU A 339 -16.27 -2.77 10.66
CA LEU A 339 -16.03 -1.49 11.31
C LEU A 339 -14.53 -1.23 11.48
N VAL A 340 -13.86 -2.12 12.22
CA VAL A 340 -12.49 -1.90 12.73
C VAL A 340 -11.45 -2.85 12.14
N GLY A 341 -11.80 -3.69 11.17
CA GLY A 341 -10.85 -4.58 10.49
C GLY A 341 -10.17 -5.56 11.44
N ARG A 342 -8.83 -5.69 11.39
CA ARG A 342 -8.07 -6.66 12.22
C ARG A 342 -7.72 -6.13 13.62
N LEU A 343 -8.45 -5.18 14.17
CA LEU A 343 -8.12 -4.57 15.46
C LEU A 343 -7.94 -5.60 16.59
N TRP A 344 -8.76 -6.66 16.62
CA TRP A 344 -8.61 -7.77 17.57
C TRP A 344 -7.19 -8.37 17.56
N CYS A 345 -6.55 -8.46 16.39
CA CYS A 345 -5.19 -9.02 16.28
C CYS A 345 -4.12 -8.13 16.95
N SER A 346 -4.43 -6.87 17.27
CA SER A 346 -3.53 -6.01 18.06
C SER A 346 -3.46 -6.45 19.52
N PHE A 347 -4.58 -6.91 20.09
CA PHE A 347 -4.72 -7.32 21.49
C PHE A 347 -5.13 -8.78 21.68
N CYS A 348 -4.78 -9.62 20.71
CA CYS A 348 -5.02 -11.05 20.77
C CYS A 348 -4.14 -11.73 21.84
N PRO A 349 -4.71 -12.53 22.76
CA PRO A 349 -3.96 -13.14 23.87
C PRO A 349 -2.88 -14.10 23.39
N PHE A 350 -3.10 -14.81 22.27
CA PHE A 350 -2.14 -15.78 21.72
C PHE A 350 -0.77 -15.15 21.43
N MET A 351 -0.77 -13.91 20.91
CA MET A 351 0.45 -13.24 20.51
C MET A 351 1.12 -12.46 21.65
N VAL A 352 0.36 -12.09 22.69
CA VAL A 352 0.95 -11.49 23.90
C VAL A 352 1.98 -12.45 24.50
N TRP A 353 1.63 -13.73 24.63
CA TRP A 353 2.54 -14.76 25.14
C TRP A 353 3.76 -14.97 24.25
N GLY A 354 3.60 -14.99 22.93
CA GLY A 354 4.74 -15.04 22.01
C GLY A 354 5.68 -13.81 22.16
N GLU A 355 5.14 -12.62 22.40
CA GLU A 355 5.93 -11.43 22.63
C GLU A 355 6.65 -11.42 23.99
N ILE A 356 6.00 -11.91 25.06
CA ILE A 356 6.62 -12.12 26.37
C ILE A 356 7.82 -13.06 26.23
N VAL A 357 7.63 -14.21 25.58
CA VAL A 357 8.67 -15.22 25.37
C VAL A 357 9.81 -14.66 24.50
N GLN A 358 9.50 -13.90 23.46
CA GLN A 358 10.52 -13.29 22.61
C GLN A 358 11.34 -12.22 23.37
N ARG A 359 10.71 -11.42 24.24
CA ARG A 359 11.42 -10.46 25.11
C ARG A 359 12.33 -11.16 26.10
N LEU A 360 11.85 -12.24 26.73
CA LEU A 360 12.64 -13.06 27.65
C LEU A 360 13.81 -13.74 26.92
N GLY A 361 13.53 -14.34 25.76
CA GLY A 361 14.54 -15.00 24.93
C GLY A 361 15.67 -14.06 24.52
N ARG A 362 15.37 -12.81 24.14
CA ARG A 362 16.41 -11.81 23.83
C ARG A 362 17.27 -11.46 25.04
N ARG A 363 16.69 -11.40 26.25
CA ARG A 363 17.46 -11.22 27.50
C ARG A 363 18.36 -12.41 27.79
N LEU A 364 17.95 -13.60 27.38
CA LEU A 364 18.73 -14.85 27.46
C LEU A 364 19.68 -15.05 26.27
N GLY A 365 19.84 -14.06 25.38
CA GLY A 365 20.77 -14.12 24.25
C GLY A 365 20.27 -14.84 23.00
N LEU A 366 19.01 -15.30 22.96
CA LEU A 366 18.42 -15.91 21.77
C LEU A 366 18.26 -14.88 20.64
N LYS A 367 18.73 -15.26 19.43
CA LYS A 367 18.59 -14.48 18.20
C LYS A 367 17.66 -15.24 17.23
N PRO A 368 16.37 -14.87 17.16
CA PRO A 368 15.42 -15.49 16.23
C PRO A 368 15.86 -15.29 14.78
N ARG A 369 15.46 -16.20 13.89
CA ARG A 369 15.81 -16.11 12.46
C ARG A 369 14.99 -15.02 11.76
N PRO A 370 15.55 -14.31 10.77
CA PRO A 370 14.76 -13.41 9.93
C PRO A 370 13.71 -14.19 9.14
N TRP A 371 12.70 -13.47 8.62
CA TRP A 371 11.64 -14.10 7.82
C TRP A 371 12.22 -14.72 6.54
N PRO A 372 11.69 -15.87 6.08
CA PRO A 372 12.06 -16.44 4.80
C PRO A 372 11.79 -15.43 3.67
N ARG A 373 12.78 -15.26 2.78
CA ARG A 373 12.70 -14.32 1.63
C ARG A 373 11.83 -14.91 0.51
N GLY A 374 11.18 -14.05 -0.25
CA GLY A 374 10.34 -14.42 -1.40
C GLY A 374 8.84 -14.30 -1.15
N ASP A 375 8.05 -14.82 -2.10
CA ASP A 375 6.58 -14.79 -2.09
C ASP A 375 5.99 -15.84 -1.13
N THR A 376 6.11 -15.56 0.16
CA THR A 376 5.64 -16.41 1.28
C THR A 376 4.12 -16.60 1.29
N ASP A 377 3.36 -15.73 0.62
CA ASP A 377 1.91 -15.86 0.51
C ASP A 377 1.51 -17.12 -0.30
N ARG A 378 2.38 -17.64 -1.18
CA ARG A 378 2.11 -18.85 -1.99
C ARG A 378 1.84 -20.10 -1.16
N TRP A 379 2.63 -20.31 -0.11
CA TRP A 379 2.49 -21.46 0.78
C TRP A 379 1.70 -21.10 2.04
N GLY A 380 1.80 -19.86 2.53
CA GLY A 380 1.12 -19.42 3.75
C GLY A 380 -0.40 -19.47 3.62
N ALA A 381 -0.96 -19.00 2.50
CA ALA A 381 -2.41 -18.96 2.34
C ALA A 381 -3.08 -20.37 2.29
N PRO A 382 -2.52 -21.37 1.57
CA PRO A 382 -2.98 -22.76 1.69
C PRO A 382 -2.87 -23.33 3.12
N VAL A 383 -1.78 -23.04 3.84
CA VAL A 383 -1.61 -23.48 5.23
C VAL A 383 -2.68 -22.86 6.15
N LEU A 384 -3.00 -21.57 5.97
CA LEU A 384 -4.08 -20.91 6.69
C LEU A 384 -5.44 -21.58 6.42
N ALA A 385 -5.72 -21.91 5.17
CA ALA A 385 -6.97 -22.59 4.79
C ALA A 385 -7.04 -24.01 5.38
N ALA A 386 -5.96 -24.79 5.29
CA ALA A 386 -5.89 -26.13 5.85
C ALA A 386 -6.00 -26.12 7.38
N GLY A 387 -5.30 -25.21 8.05
CA GLY A 387 -5.39 -25.03 9.50
C GLY A 387 -6.80 -24.65 9.94
N PHE A 388 -7.49 -23.79 9.19
CA PHE A 388 -8.87 -23.42 9.51
C PHE A 388 -9.84 -24.59 9.29
N ALA A 389 -9.66 -25.35 8.21
CA ALA A 389 -10.42 -26.57 7.94
C ALA A 389 -10.26 -27.61 9.06
N ALA A 390 -9.02 -27.81 9.55
CA ALA A 390 -8.75 -28.72 10.66
C ALA A 390 -9.45 -28.28 11.96
N ILE A 391 -9.47 -26.97 12.25
CA ILE A 391 -10.19 -26.43 13.40
C ILE A 391 -11.69 -26.70 13.28
N LEU A 392 -12.30 -26.44 12.11
CA LEU A 392 -13.73 -26.67 11.88
C LEU A 392 -14.11 -28.16 11.99
N LEU A 393 -13.30 -29.06 11.44
CA LEU A 393 -13.54 -30.49 11.56
C LEU A 393 -13.43 -30.95 13.02
N TRP A 394 -12.44 -30.44 13.77
CA TRP A 394 -12.30 -30.76 15.17
C TRP A 394 -13.49 -30.22 15.99
N GLU A 395 -13.91 -28.99 15.71
CA GLU A 395 -15.05 -28.32 16.36
C GLU A 395 -16.32 -29.17 16.31
N ASP A 396 -16.74 -29.61 15.11
CA ASP A 396 -17.99 -30.35 14.92
C ASP A 396 -17.87 -31.85 15.28
N LEU A 397 -16.71 -32.50 15.07
CA LEU A 397 -16.53 -33.92 15.36
C LEU A 397 -16.38 -34.22 16.86
N ALA A 398 -15.81 -33.28 17.62
CA ALA A 398 -15.53 -33.45 19.05
C ALA A 398 -16.39 -32.56 19.95
N ASP A 399 -17.38 -31.87 19.38
CA ASP A 399 -18.32 -31.00 20.09
C ASP A 399 -17.65 -29.97 21.02
N LEU A 400 -16.64 -29.29 20.48
CA LEU A 400 -15.87 -28.28 21.23
C LEU A 400 -16.74 -27.20 21.87
N PRO A 401 -17.78 -26.65 21.20
CA PRO A 401 -18.62 -25.60 21.78
C PRO A 401 -19.33 -25.99 23.09
N ASN A 402 -19.45 -27.29 23.37
CA ASN A 402 -20.09 -27.80 24.58
C ASN A 402 -19.11 -28.46 25.57
N THR A 403 -17.81 -28.53 25.23
CA THR A 403 -16.79 -29.20 26.06
C THR A 403 -15.69 -28.24 26.49
N ALA A 404 -15.64 -27.90 27.78
CA ALA A 404 -14.75 -26.86 28.32
C ALA A 404 -13.25 -27.17 28.15
N ARG A 405 -12.80 -28.37 28.56
CA ARG A 405 -11.39 -28.79 28.42
C ARG A 405 -10.92 -28.80 26.97
N LEU A 406 -11.71 -29.33 26.04
CA LEU A 406 -11.35 -29.36 24.62
C LEU A 406 -11.25 -27.95 24.02
N SER A 407 -12.16 -27.05 24.42
CA SER A 407 -12.07 -25.63 24.06
C SER A 407 -10.77 -24.99 24.57
N SER A 408 -10.35 -25.26 25.81
CA SER A 408 -9.05 -24.78 26.31
C SER A 408 -7.87 -25.41 25.57
N CYS A 409 -7.91 -26.71 25.25
CA CYS A 409 -6.87 -27.36 24.45
C CYS A 409 -6.67 -26.66 23.10
N LEU A 410 -7.74 -26.25 22.42
CA LEU A 410 -7.65 -25.47 21.19
C LEU A 410 -6.96 -24.12 21.41
N LEU A 411 -7.34 -23.37 22.46
CA LEU A 411 -6.73 -22.07 22.80
C LEU A 411 -5.24 -22.21 23.12
N LEU A 412 -4.87 -23.22 23.90
CA LEU A 412 -3.48 -23.50 24.27
C LEU A 412 -2.66 -23.98 23.08
N LEU A 413 -3.23 -24.79 22.18
CA LEU A 413 -2.55 -25.23 20.96
C LEU A 413 -2.21 -24.06 20.03
N ILE A 414 -3.16 -23.14 19.82
CA ILE A 414 -2.93 -21.92 19.02
C ILE A 414 -1.87 -21.04 19.70
N THR A 415 -1.91 -20.92 21.03
CA THR A 415 -0.92 -20.17 21.82
C THR A 415 0.47 -20.79 21.69
N ALA A 416 0.57 -22.12 21.80
CA ALA A 416 1.82 -22.86 21.65
C ALA A 416 2.42 -22.62 20.25
N GLY A 417 1.62 -22.67 19.19
CA GLY A 417 2.05 -22.33 17.83
C GLY A 417 2.61 -20.91 17.72
N ALA A 418 1.95 -19.94 18.34
CA ALA A 418 2.42 -18.55 18.39
C ALA A 418 3.74 -18.40 19.16
N VAL A 419 3.88 -19.08 20.32
CA VAL A 419 5.08 -19.07 21.16
C VAL A 419 6.27 -19.72 20.44
N VAL A 420 6.09 -20.92 19.89
CA VAL A 420 7.12 -21.65 19.13
C VAL A 420 7.61 -20.80 17.96
N CYS A 421 6.70 -20.21 17.18
CA CYS A 421 7.10 -19.34 16.07
C CYS A 421 7.84 -18.08 16.53
N SER A 422 7.51 -17.53 17.70
CA SER A 422 8.17 -16.33 18.25
C SER A 422 9.58 -16.61 18.78
N LEU A 423 9.86 -17.87 19.16
CA LEU A 423 11.20 -18.37 19.47
C LEU A 423 12.03 -18.58 18.20
N LEU A 424 11.42 -19.11 17.13
CA LEU A 424 12.11 -19.46 15.89
C LEU A 424 12.36 -18.26 14.97
N PHE A 425 11.39 -17.34 14.84
CA PHE A 425 11.40 -16.24 13.88
C PHE A 425 11.27 -14.88 14.56
N GLU A 426 11.90 -13.85 13.97
CA GLU A 426 11.73 -12.46 14.40
C GLU A 426 10.29 -11.97 14.18
N LYS A 427 9.87 -10.93 14.91
CA LYS A 427 8.55 -10.29 14.75
C LYS A 427 7.38 -11.30 14.90
N ARG A 428 6.17 -10.96 14.45
CA ARG A 428 4.95 -11.78 14.57
C ARG A 428 4.70 -12.62 13.32
N PHE A 429 5.63 -13.53 13.00
CA PHE A 429 5.53 -14.43 11.84
C PHE A 429 4.22 -15.24 11.82
N TRP A 430 3.85 -15.83 12.96
CA TRP A 430 2.62 -16.60 13.14
C TRP A 430 1.37 -15.84 12.70
N CYS A 431 1.22 -14.59 13.15
CA CYS A 431 0.05 -13.75 12.86
C CYS A 431 -0.12 -13.44 11.36
N ARG A 432 0.96 -13.54 10.60
CA ARG A 432 0.98 -13.22 9.17
C ARG A 432 0.71 -14.45 8.30
N TYR A 433 1.34 -15.59 8.59
CA TYR A 433 1.37 -16.73 7.67
C TYR A 433 0.78 -18.03 8.19
N LEU A 434 0.56 -18.18 9.50
CA LEU A 434 0.19 -19.47 10.09
C LEU A 434 -1.08 -19.43 10.93
N CYS A 435 -1.46 -18.29 11.49
CA CYS A 435 -2.64 -18.15 12.35
C CYS A 435 -3.94 -18.24 11.53
N PRO A 436 -4.74 -19.33 11.61
CA PRO A 436 -5.90 -19.51 10.74
C PRO A 436 -6.98 -18.44 11.00
N VAL A 437 -7.26 -18.16 12.28
CA VAL A 437 -8.15 -17.06 12.71
C VAL A 437 -7.61 -15.72 12.19
N GLY A 438 -6.30 -15.51 12.26
CA GLY A 438 -5.65 -14.36 11.63
C GLY A 438 -6.00 -14.27 10.15
N GLY A 439 -5.83 -15.35 9.38
CA GLY A 439 -6.17 -15.40 7.96
C GLY A 439 -7.60 -14.94 7.68
N MET A 440 -8.58 -15.49 8.41
CA MET A 440 -9.99 -15.10 8.32
C MET A 440 -10.18 -13.60 8.62
N ASN A 441 -9.60 -13.10 9.73
CA ASN A 441 -9.71 -11.70 10.12
C ASN A 441 -9.11 -10.78 9.05
N GLY A 442 -7.99 -11.20 8.44
CA GLY A 442 -7.33 -10.44 7.37
C GLY A 442 -8.16 -10.38 6.09
N LEU A 443 -8.85 -11.47 5.77
CA LEU A 443 -9.77 -11.52 4.65
C LEU A 443 -10.95 -10.54 4.85
N PHE A 444 -11.66 -10.64 5.99
CA PHE A 444 -12.79 -9.75 6.27
C PHE A 444 -12.39 -8.30 6.54
N ALA A 445 -11.16 -8.04 6.97
CA ALA A 445 -10.68 -6.66 7.11
C ALA A 445 -10.67 -5.88 5.79
N LYS A 446 -10.69 -6.52 4.62
CA LYS A 446 -10.87 -5.83 3.34
C LYS A 446 -12.24 -5.13 3.23
N LEU A 447 -13.24 -5.58 4.00
CA LEU A 447 -14.58 -4.95 4.09
C LEU A 447 -14.60 -3.72 5.01
N SER A 448 -13.58 -3.54 5.86
CA SER A 448 -13.59 -2.56 6.95
C SER A 448 -13.65 -1.10 6.48
N ILE A 449 -14.36 -0.28 7.26
CA ILE A 449 -14.48 1.18 7.11
C ILE A 449 -13.24 1.90 7.67
N LEU A 450 -12.64 1.40 8.76
CA LEU A 450 -11.45 2.00 9.37
C LEU A 450 -10.17 1.52 8.67
N GLU A 451 -9.28 2.43 8.29
CA GLU A 451 -7.94 2.10 7.78
C GLU A 451 -6.83 2.93 8.41
N LEU A 452 -5.64 2.34 8.48
CA LEU A 452 -4.41 3.04 8.86
C LEU A 452 -3.49 3.12 7.64
N ARG A 453 -3.17 4.33 7.19
CA ARG A 453 -2.35 4.57 5.98
C ARG A 453 -1.37 5.71 6.21
N ALA A 454 -0.21 5.66 5.57
CA ALA A 454 0.73 6.78 5.58
C ALA A 454 0.56 7.68 4.35
N GLN A 455 0.80 8.97 4.52
CA GLN A 455 0.94 9.90 3.41
C GLN A 455 2.23 9.60 2.63
N VAL A 456 2.08 9.04 1.43
CA VAL A 456 3.21 8.66 0.59
C VAL A 456 4.08 9.86 0.23
N GLY A 457 3.48 11.03 -0.01
CA GLY A 457 4.21 12.28 -0.24
C GLY A 457 5.24 12.55 0.87
N THR A 458 4.79 12.65 2.13
CA THR A 458 5.65 12.90 3.30
C THR A 458 6.65 11.77 3.54
N CYS A 459 6.22 10.50 3.41
CA CYS A 459 7.13 9.36 3.52
C CYS A 459 8.23 9.39 2.45
N SER A 460 7.91 9.79 1.24
CA SER A 460 8.84 9.79 0.12
C SER A 460 9.71 11.06 0.08
N GLY A 461 9.18 12.20 0.49
CA GLY A 461 9.85 13.50 0.43
C GLY A 461 10.67 13.87 1.66
N SER A 462 10.22 13.48 2.86
CA SER A 462 10.78 13.99 4.12
C SER A 462 11.36 12.91 5.03
N CYS A 463 10.89 11.66 4.93
CA CYS A 463 11.31 10.58 5.84
C CYS A 463 12.62 9.90 5.41
N SER A 464 13.58 9.82 6.33
CA SER A 464 14.87 9.11 6.16
C SER A 464 15.02 7.89 7.08
N THR A 465 14.24 7.80 8.16
CA THR A 465 14.48 6.90 9.31
C THR A 465 13.84 5.54 9.11
N TYR A 466 12.63 5.51 8.55
CA TYR A 466 11.82 4.31 8.33
C TYR A 466 11.55 3.51 9.62
N ALA A 467 11.61 4.17 10.78
CA ALA A 467 11.42 3.57 12.10
C ALA A 467 10.07 2.84 12.24
N CYS A 468 9.03 3.31 11.54
CA CYS A 468 7.73 2.65 11.50
C CYS A 468 7.72 1.20 10.97
N PHE A 469 8.74 0.80 10.21
CA PHE A 469 8.91 -0.57 9.70
C PHE A 469 10.11 -1.27 10.35
N LYS A 470 11.27 -0.61 10.40
CA LYS A 470 12.52 -1.19 10.90
C LYS A 470 12.61 -1.23 12.42
N GLY A 471 11.94 -0.31 13.09
CA GLY A 471 12.23 0.04 14.48
C GLY A 471 13.44 0.97 14.56
N GLY A 472 13.61 1.62 15.71
CA GLY A 472 14.66 2.59 15.92
C GLY A 472 14.50 3.38 17.22
N PRO A 473 15.49 4.24 17.55
CA PRO A 473 15.40 5.17 18.67
C PRO A 473 14.29 6.22 18.44
N ALA A 474 13.98 6.98 19.49
CA ALA A 474 13.07 8.11 19.38
C ALA A 474 13.69 9.21 18.51
N GLU A 475 12.91 9.78 17.59
CA GLU A 475 13.33 10.83 16.67
C GLU A 475 12.14 11.71 16.30
N GLY A 476 12.30 13.04 16.37
CA GLY A 476 11.19 13.98 16.20
C GLY A 476 10.06 13.71 17.20
N GLU A 477 8.82 13.61 16.71
CA GLU A 477 7.67 13.17 17.53
C GLU A 477 7.54 11.64 17.65
N GLY A 478 8.44 10.88 17.01
CA GLY A 478 8.46 9.44 16.99
C GLY A 478 9.09 8.86 18.25
N MET A 479 8.45 7.84 18.83
CA MET A 479 8.93 7.12 20.02
C MET A 479 9.85 5.97 19.63
N ALA A 480 10.67 5.51 20.57
CA ALA A 480 11.47 4.30 20.39
C ALA A 480 10.57 3.07 20.23
N THR A 481 10.73 2.31 19.14
CA THR A 481 9.92 1.11 18.88
C THR A 481 10.72 0.03 18.17
N GLY A 482 10.23 -1.22 18.22
CA GLY A 482 10.74 -2.34 17.41
C GLY A 482 10.23 -2.37 15.96
N GLY A 483 9.56 -1.32 15.50
CA GLY A 483 8.95 -1.24 14.16
C GLY A 483 7.67 -2.07 14.03
N CYS A 484 7.13 -2.15 12.81
CA CYS A 484 5.89 -2.87 12.56
C CYS A 484 6.02 -4.36 12.92
N PRO A 485 5.19 -4.88 13.85
CA PRO A 485 5.35 -6.23 14.38
C PRO A 485 4.93 -7.31 13.38
N VAL A 486 4.20 -6.97 12.33
CA VAL A 486 3.86 -7.87 11.20
C VAL A 486 4.62 -7.53 9.93
N GLY A 487 5.73 -6.80 10.05
CA GLY A 487 6.65 -6.56 8.93
C GLY A 487 6.02 -5.86 7.74
N THR A 488 5.12 -4.89 7.96
CA THR A 488 4.46 -4.15 6.88
C THR A 488 4.63 -2.65 7.05
N HIS A 489 5.12 -1.96 6.02
CA HIS A 489 5.26 -0.51 6.03
C HIS A 489 3.93 0.19 5.70
N PRO A 490 3.49 1.20 6.47
CA PRO A 490 2.16 1.80 6.31
C PRO A 490 1.93 2.53 4.98
N ALA A 491 3.00 2.96 4.30
CA ALA A 491 2.91 3.54 2.94
C ALA A 491 2.73 2.49 1.84
N HIS A 492 3.05 1.21 2.11
CA HIS A 492 2.96 0.10 1.16
C HIS A 492 1.71 -0.77 1.37
N LEU A 493 0.85 -0.41 2.31
CA LEU A 493 -0.41 -1.11 2.54
C LEU A 493 -1.37 -0.85 1.37
N ALA A 494 -1.51 -1.86 0.50
CA ALA A 494 -2.52 -1.86 -0.56
C ALA A 494 -3.94 -2.11 0.01
N ASP A 495 -4.04 -2.93 1.05
CA ASP A 495 -5.29 -3.29 1.72
C ASP A 495 -5.10 -3.47 3.24
N ASN A 496 -6.21 -3.68 3.95
CA ASN A 496 -6.22 -3.91 5.40
C ASN A 496 -5.89 -5.36 5.80
N ARG A 497 -5.61 -6.27 4.85
CA ARG A 497 -5.30 -7.67 5.17
C ARG A 497 -4.08 -7.78 6.06
N ASN A 498 -3.08 -6.94 5.83
CA ASN A 498 -1.76 -7.06 6.42
C ASN A 498 -1.54 -6.13 7.62
N CYS A 499 -2.50 -5.25 7.92
CA CYS A 499 -2.44 -4.34 9.05
C CYS A 499 -3.21 -4.92 10.23
N VAL A 500 -2.53 -5.16 11.36
CA VAL A 500 -3.18 -5.58 12.62
C VAL A 500 -3.62 -4.42 13.50
N LEU A 501 -3.53 -3.17 13.00
CA LEU A 501 -3.95 -1.95 13.70
C LEU A 501 -3.34 -1.75 15.11
N CYS A 502 -2.13 -2.27 15.34
CA CYS A 502 -1.37 -2.10 16.59
C CYS A 502 -0.80 -0.69 16.82
N LEU A 503 -0.95 0.21 15.85
CA LEU A 503 -0.50 1.62 15.91
C LEU A 503 1.00 1.86 16.16
N THR A 504 1.84 0.84 16.22
CA THR A 504 3.30 0.99 16.39
C THR A 504 3.92 1.87 15.30
N CYS A 505 3.42 1.82 14.07
CA CYS A 505 3.88 2.70 13.00
C CYS A 505 3.52 4.18 13.24
N ALA A 506 2.42 4.47 13.92
CA ALA A 506 2.04 5.83 14.33
C ALA A 506 2.83 6.30 15.56
N GLN A 507 3.20 5.39 16.46
CA GLN A 507 4.13 5.68 17.56
C GLN A 507 5.52 6.04 17.04
N ALA A 508 6.01 5.30 16.04
CA ALA A 508 7.38 5.41 15.53
C ALA A 508 7.61 6.50 14.46
N CYS A 509 6.55 7.12 13.92
CA CYS A 509 6.69 8.06 12.80
C CYS A 509 7.19 9.44 13.30
N PRO A 510 8.31 9.97 12.77
CA PRO A 510 8.83 11.29 13.18
C PRO A 510 8.12 12.48 12.50
N HIS A 511 7.34 12.25 11.44
CA HIS A 511 6.79 13.29 10.57
C HIS A 511 5.26 13.31 10.48
N ARG A 512 4.53 12.69 11.43
CA ARG A 512 3.06 12.65 11.43
C ARG A 512 2.41 12.08 10.15
N SER A 513 3.16 11.29 9.37
CA SER A 513 2.65 10.77 8.09
C SER A 513 1.53 9.74 8.24
N VAL A 514 1.49 8.99 9.35
CA VAL A 514 0.51 7.92 9.57
C VAL A 514 -0.84 8.51 10.02
N GLN A 515 -1.90 8.15 9.31
CA GLN A 515 -3.25 8.65 9.50
C GLN A 515 -4.24 7.50 9.71
N LEU A 516 -5.20 7.73 10.60
CA LEU A 516 -6.34 6.87 10.82
C LEU A 516 -7.53 7.44 10.07
N ARG A 517 -7.97 6.75 9.01
CA ARG A 517 -8.98 7.24 8.08
C ARG A 517 -10.22 6.36 8.09
N LEU A 518 -11.40 6.96 7.96
CA LEU A 518 -12.62 6.31 7.54
C LEU A 518 -12.66 6.27 6.02
N ARG A 519 -13.14 5.17 5.45
CA ARG A 519 -13.31 4.96 4.01
C ARG A 519 -14.64 4.24 3.74
N PRO A 520 -15.15 4.24 2.50
CA PRO A 520 -16.35 3.47 2.18
C PRO A 520 -16.12 1.97 2.43
N PRO A 521 -17.16 1.22 2.85
CA PRO A 521 -17.04 -0.21 3.09
C PRO A 521 -16.54 -0.93 1.83
N ALA A 522 -15.70 -1.95 2.04
CA ALA A 522 -15.07 -2.74 0.98
C ALA A 522 -14.27 -1.93 -0.06
N ALA A 523 -13.71 -0.78 0.31
CA ALA A 523 -12.88 0.05 -0.58
C ALA A 523 -11.61 -0.66 -1.09
N ASP A 524 -11.11 -1.69 -0.38
CA ASP A 524 -9.94 -2.48 -0.79
C ASP A 524 -10.25 -3.43 -1.97
N ILE A 525 -11.53 -3.73 -2.22
CA ILE A 525 -11.95 -4.68 -3.24
C ILE A 525 -12.31 -3.93 -4.52
N GLN A 526 -11.37 -3.88 -5.46
CA GLN A 526 -11.46 -3.09 -6.68
C GLN A 526 -11.10 -3.89 -7.94
N ARG A 527 -11.46 -3.38 -9.12
CA ARG A 527 -11.14 -4.00 -10.41
C ARG A 527 -9.63 -4.12 -10.67
N SER A 528 -8.85 -3.20 -10.14
CA SER A 528 -7.38 -3.16 -10.26
C SER A 528 -6.69 -4.09 -9.27
N MET A 529 -7.40 -4.71 -8.31
CA MET A 529 -6.78 -5.59 -7.34
C MET A 529 -6.17 -6.82 -8.01
N ALA A 530 -5.01 -7.23 -7.50
CA ALA A 530 -4.38 -8.51 -7.80
C ALA A 530 -4.76 -9.49 -6.67
N PRO A 531 -5.77 -10.37 -6.87
CA PRO A 531 -6.15 -11.34 -5.86
C PRO A 531 -5.01 -12.35 -5.62
N PRO A 532 -4.56 -12.55 -4.37
CA PRO A 532 -3.62 -13.60 -4.03
C PRO A 532 -4.23 -14.97 -4.34
N ALA A 533 -3.46 -15.85 -4.99
CA ALA A 533 -3.98 -17.14 -5.45
C ALA A 533 -4.53 -18.01 -4.30
N GLY A 534 -3.84 -18.02 -3.15
CA GLY A 534 -4.18 -18.89 -2.03
C GLY A 534 -5.37 -18.44 -1.17
N GLU A 535 -5.78 -17.17 -1.20
CA GLU A 535 -6.96 -16.69 -0.43
C GLU A 535 -8.27 -17.31 -0.92
N THR A 536 -8.30 -17.80 -2.17
CA THR A 536 -9.43 -18.55 -2.71
C THR A 536 -9.76 -19.77 -1.85
N GLY A 537 -8.75 -20.52 -1.42
CA GLY A 537 -8.94 -21.71 -0.59
C GLY A 537 -9.59 -21.35 0.75
N LEU A 538 -9.11 -20.28 1.38
CA LEU A 538 -9.65 -19.82 2.66
C LEU A 538 -11.11 -19.35 2.55
N ILE A 539 -11.47 -18.60 1.50
CA ILE A 539 -12.87 -18.20 1.23
C ILE A 539 -13.77 -19.45 1.13
N LEU A 540 -13.33 -20.48 0.42
CA LEU A 540 -14.10 -21.70 0.21
C LEU A 540 -14.22 -22.54 1.49
N VAL A 541 -13.15 -22.63 2.29
CA VAL A 541 -13.18 -23.30 3.60
C VAL A 541 -14.13 -22.60 4.56
N LEU A 542 -14.12 -21.26 4.60
CA LEU A 542 -15.03 -20.49 5.44
C LEU A 542 -16.50 -20.67 5.01
N ALA A 543 -16.77 -20.71 3.70
CA ALA A 543 -18.09 -21.07 3.19
C ALA A 543 -18.46 -22.51 3.58
N GLY A 544 -17.48 -23.42 3.53
CA GLY A 544 -17.62 -24.81 3.94
C GLY A 544 -17.95 -24.97 5.42
N GLY A 545 -17.46 -24.07 6.28
CA GLY A 545 -17.84 -24.04 7.70
C GLY A 545 -19.31 -23.72 7.93
N VAL A 546 -20.00 -23.07 6.98
CA VAL A 546 -21.47 -22.91 7.05
C VAL A 546 -22.17 -24.20 6.65
N THR A 547 -21.72 -24.87 5.58
CA THR A 547 -22.32 -26.13 5.10
C THR A 547 -22.04 -27.31 6.05
N LEU A 548 -20.90 -27.31 6.74
CA LEU A 548 -20.53 -28.31 7.73
C LEU A 548 -21.46 -28.30 8.94
N THR A 549 -21.74 -27.14 9.53
CA THR A 549 -22.63 -27.03 10.70
C THR A 549 -24.05 -27.50 10.38
N TYR A 550 -24.53 -27.21 9.17
CA TYR A 550 -25.86 -27.62 8.71
C TYR A 550 -25.81 -28.83 7.78
N TRP A 551 -24.81 -29.72 7.96
CA TRP A 551 -24.60 -30.87 7.09
C TRP A 551 -25.84 -31.78 7.01
N SER A 552 -26.60 -31.93 8.10
CA SER A 552 -27.77 -32.82 8.18
C SER A 552 -28.87 -32.37 7.22
N LYS A 553 -29.10 -31.06 7.09
CA LYS A 553 -30.05 -30.49 6.10
C LYS A 553 -29.62 -30.75 4.65
N LEU A 554 -28.31 -30.91 4.40
CA LEU A 554 -27.74 -31.03 3.05
C LEU A 554 -27.47 -32.46 2.61
N LEU A 555 -27.03 -33.31 3.54
CA LEU A 555 -26.52 -34.67 3.29
C LEU A 555 -27.24 -35.74 4.12
N GLY A 556 -28.12 -35.36 5.05
CA GLY A 556 -28.83 -36.31 5.92
C GLY A 556 -29.80 -37.24 5.20
N TRP A 557 -30.17 -36.93 3.96
CA TRP A 557 -30.98 -37.79 3.10
C TRP A 557 -30.20 -38.95 2.46
N LEU A 558 -28.86 -38.96 2.57
CA LEU A 558 -28.04 -40.03 2.03
C LEU A 558 -28.13 -41.28 2.91
N PRO A 559 -28.22 -42.50 2.33
CA PRO A 559 -28.45 -43.74 3.08
C PRO A 559 -27.30 -44.12 4.03
N LEU A 560 -26.09 -43.60 3.80
CA LEU A 560 -24.92 -43.83 4.65
C LEU A 560 -24.65 -42.70 5.66
N ALA A 561 -25.56 -41.71 5.77
CA ALA A 561 -25.39 -40.58 6.66
C ALA A 561 -25.35 -41.05 8.13
N PRO A 562 -24.34 -40.62 8.92
CA PRO A 562 -24.31 -40.94 10.34
C PRO A 562 -25.49 -40.27 11.06
N LEU A 563 -26.01 -40.86 12.13
CA LEU A 563 -27.09 -40.24 12.93
C LEU A 563 -26.62 -38.94 13.61
N SER A 564 -25.33 -38.82 13.91
CA SER A 564 -24.70 -37.64 14.47
C SER A 564 -23.22 -37.56 14.06
N LEU A 565 -22.66 -36.36 13.95
CA LEU A 565 -21.23 -36.16 13.79
C LEU A 565 -20.43 -36.32 15.11
N GLN A 566 -21.13 -36.46 16.23
CA GLN A 566 -20.52 -36.51 17.56
C GLN A 566 -20.46 -37.94 18.12
N SER A 567 -21.39 -38.83 17.72
CA SER A 567 -21.49 -40.20 18.23
C SER A 567 -21.36 -41.26 17.12
N GLY A 568 -20.75 -42.41 17.46
CA GLY A 568 -20.57 -43.54 16.54
C GLY A 568 -19.13 -43.71 15.99
N PRO A 569 -18.92 -44.51 14.94
CA PRO A 569 -17.58 -44.75 14.37
C PRO A 569 -16.96 -43.48 13.77
N LEU A 570 -15.65 -43.27 13.96
CA LEU A 570 -14.99 -42.02 13.53
C LEU A 570 -14.94 -41.84 12.02
N LEU A 571 -14.70 -42.92 11.26
CA LEU A 571 -14.44 -42.84 9.83
C LEU A 571 -15.65 -42.34 9.01
N PRO A 572 -16.90 -42.84 9.22
CA PRO A 572 -18.08 -42.28 8.58
C PRO A 572 -18.31 -40.80 8.94
N ARG A 573 -18.14 -40.43 10.22
CA ARG A 573 -18.31 -39.05 10.68
C ARG A 573 -17.32 -38.11 10.02
N LEU A 574 -16.04 -38.48 10.00
CA LEU A 574 -14.99 -37.72 9.34
C LEU A 574 -15.23 -37.60 7.83
N ALA A 575 -15.69 -38.67 7.18
CA ALA A 575 -16.00 -38.66 5.75
C ALA A 575 -17.15 -37.69 5.43
N PHE A 576 -18.26 -37.75 6.17
CA PHE A 576 -19.40 -36.84 5.97
C PHE A 576 -19.08 -35.40 6.35
N ALA A 577 -18.34 -35.18 7.43
CA ALA A 577 -17.86 -33.84 7.80
C ALA A 577 -16.94 -33.26 6.71
N SER A 578 -15.98 -34.05 6.22
CA SER A 578 -15.08 -33.62 5.14
C SER A 578 -15.84 -33.34 3.84
N LEU A 579 -16.84 -34.16 3.51
CA LEU A 579 -17.71 -33.96 2.36
C LEU A 579 -18.51 -32.66 2.49
N ALA A 580 -19.16 -32.44 3.64
CA ALA A 580 -19.94 -31.24 3.92
C ALA A 580 -19.08 -29.96 3.85
N LEU A 581 -17.87 -29.99 4.42
CA LEU A 581 -16.90 -28.90 4.35
C LEU A 581 -16.42 -28.62 2.92
N ALA A 582 -16.29 -29.67 2.09
CA ALA A 582 -15.82 -29.55 0.71
C ALA A 582 -16.90 -29.09 -0.29
N LEU A 583 -18.20 -29.08 0.07
CA LEU A 583 -19.31 -28.75 -0.84
C LEU A 583 -19.10 -27.43 -1.61
N PRO A 584 -18.75 -26.28 -0.98
CA PRO A 584 -18.55 -25.03 -1.73
C PRO A 584 -17.34 -25.07 -2.65
N ALA A 585 -16.29 -25.78 -2.27
CA ALA A 585 -15.12 -25.98 -3.12
C ALA A 585 -15.44 -26.85 -4.35
N ALA A 586 -16.20 -27.93 -4.15
CA ALA A 586 -16.71 -28.78 -5.23
C ALA A 586 -17.62 -28.00 -6.18
N ALA A 587 -18.56 -27.20 -5.66
CA ALA A 587 -19.41 -26.32 -6.46
C ALA A 587 -18.58 -25.30 -7.26
N PHE A 588 -17.57 -24.68 -6.64
CA PHE A 588 -16.66 -23.76 -7.33
C PHE A 588 -15.86 -24.45 -8.45
N LEU A 589 -15.39 -25.69 -8.23
CA LEU A 589 -14.70 -26.47 -9.25
C LEU A 589 -15.65 -26.94 -10.37
N ALA A 590 -16.91 -27.25 -10.07
CA ALA A 590 -17.92 -27.58 -11.07
C ALA A 590 -18.16 -26.43 -12.06
N THR A 591 -18.07 -25.17 -11.61
CA THR A 591 -18.12 -24.00 -12.51
C THR A 591 -16.97 -23.95 -13.53
N ARG A 592 -15.92 -24.78 -13.36
CA ARG A 592 -14.84 -24.91 -14.36
C ARG A 592 -15.32 -25.52 -15.67
N TRP A 593 -16.23 -26.48 -15.57
CA TRP A 593 -16.77 -27.27 -16.67
C TRP A 593 -17.81 -26.51 -17.49
N LEU A 594 -18.46 -25.49 -16.91
CA LEU A 594 -19.52 -24.70 -17.54
C LEU A 594 -19.03 -23.66 -18.58
N ALA A 595 -17.78 -23.72 -19.04
CA ALA A 595 -17.19 -22.88 -20.10
C ALA A 595 -17.39 -21.34 -20.00
N VAL A 596 -17.82 -20.80 -18.86
CA VAL A 596 -17.97 -19.34 -18.68
C VAL A 596 -16.62 -18.69 -18.32
N PRO A 597 -16.07 -17.77 -19.13
CA PRO A 597 -14.82 -17.07 -18.85
C PRO A 597 -15.03 -15.94 -17.83
N LEU A 598 -15.39 -16.30 -16.60
CA LEU A 598 -15.37 -15.36 -15.47
C LEU A 598 -13.94 -15.32 -14.90
N ARG A 599 -13.44 -14.13 -14.54
CA ARG A 599 -12.29 -14.01 -13.64
C ARG A 599 -12.70 -14.54 -12.26
N ARG A 600 -12.70 -15.87 -12.09
CA ARG A 600 -13.35 -16.63 -11.01
C ARG A 600 -12.99 -16.13 -9.60
N GLN A 601 -11.73 -15.77 -9.40
CA GLN A 601 -11.25 -15.23 -8.12
C GLN A 601 -11.99 -13.94 -7.73
N ARG A 602 -12.22 -13.01 -8.67
CA ARG A 602 -12.91 -11.75 -8.39
C ARG A 602 -14.38 -11.95 -8.02
N VAL A 603 -15.02 -12.98 -8.57
CA VAL A 603 -16.38 -13.35 -8.20
C VAL A 603 -16.43 -13.76 -6.73
N LEU A 604 -15.47 -14.53 -6.24
CA LEU A 604 -15.41 -14.92 -4.82
C LEU A 604 -15.23 -13.71 -3.89
N TYR A 605 -14.35 -12.77 -4.22
CA TYR A 605 -14.25 -11.52 -3.44
C TYR A 605 -15.55 -10.70 -3.48
N GLY A 606 -16.26 -10.71 -4.61
CA GLY A 606 -17.60 -10.15 -4.74
C GLY A 606 -18.63 -10.78 -3.78
N LEU A 607 -18.45 -12.04 -3.41
CA LEU A 607 -19.31 -12.77 -2.47
C LEU A 607 -18.88 -12.64 -1.00
N LEU A 608 -17.78 -11.92 -0.72
CA LEU A 608 -17.25 -11.81 0.64
C LEU A 608 -18.23 -11.18 1.65
N PRO A 609 -18.99 -10.11 1.31
CA PRO A 609 -20.05 -9.60 2.20
C PRO A 609 -21.12 -10.63 2.53
N LEU A 610 -21.57 -11.42 1.54
CA LEU A 610 -22.55 -12.49 1.77
C LEU A 610 -21.97 -13.60 2.66
N LEU A 611 -20.73 -14.02 2.42
CA LEU A 611 -20.06 -15.02 3.28
C LEU A 611 -19.95 -14.54 4.72
N TRP A 612 -19.53 -13.29 4.93
CA TRP A 612 -19.50 -12.66 6.24
C TRP A 612 -20.89 -12.68 6.91
N ALA A 613 -21.94 -12.31 6.17
CA ALA A 613 -23.30 -12.28 6.68
C ALA A 613 -23.82 -13.66 7.07
N LEU A 614 -23.52 -14.71 6.28
CA LEU A 614 -23.93 -16.08 6.60
C LEU A 614 -23.21 -16.63 7.84
N LEU A 615 -21.92 -16.33 8.00
CA LEU A 615 -21.18 -16.67 9.21
C LEU A 615 -21.74 -15.93 10.43
N LEU A 616 -22.03 -14.64 10.31
CA LEU A 616 -22.65 -13.89 11.40
C LEU A 616 -24.04 -14.43 11.74
N ALA A 617 -24.88 -14.71 10.74
CA ALA A 617 -26.20 -15.28 10.94
C ALA A 617 -26.16 -16.67 11.59
N ARG A 618 -25.10 -17.47 11.38
CA ARG A 618 -24.88 -18.75 12.07
C ARG A 618 -24.66 -18.55 13.57
N TYR A 619 -23.85 -17.58 13.96
CA TYR A 619 -23.50 -17.35 15.37
C TYR A 619 -24.50 -16.45 16.12
N LEU A 620 -25.37 -15.74 15.40
CA LEU A 620 -26.32 -14.79 15.96
C LEU A 620 -27.31 -15.42 16.97
N PRO A 621 -27.91 -16.61 16.73
CA PRO A 621 -28.79 -17.25 17.70
C PRO A 621 -28.08 -17.56 19.02
N LEU A 622 -26.85 -18.08 18.97
CA LEU A 622 -26.06 -18.33 20.17
C LEU A 622 -25.90 -17.03 20.96
N GLY A 623 -25.39 -15.98 20.31
CA GLY A 623 -25.22 -14.67 20.94
C GLY A 623 -26.50 -14.09 21.52
N MET A 624 -27.62 -14.13 20.81
CA MET A 624 -28.85 -13.48 21.25
C MET A 624 -29.63 -14.28 22.30
N VAL A 625 -29.46 -15.60 22.38
CA VAL A 625 -30.11 -16.44 23.40
C VAL A 625 -29.27 -16.52 24.67
N GLU A 626 -27.98 -16.78 24.54
CA GLU A 626 -27.15 -17.20 25.67
C GLU A 626 -26.24 -16.09 26.20
N ALA A 627 -25.91 -15.04 25.42
CA ALA A 627 -24.88 -14.07 25.85
C ALA A 627 -25.28 -13.33 27.13
N GLY A 628 -26.58 -13.07 27.31
CA GLY A 628 -27.09 -12.43 28.51
C GLY A 628 -27.16 -13.34 29.73
N GLN A 629 -26.85 -14.63 29.59
CA GLN A 629 -26.83 -15.62 30.67
C GLN A 629 -25.43 -15.82 31.28
N LEU A 630 -24.43 -15.04 30.85
CA LEU A 630 -23.04 -15.23 31.30
C LEU A 630 -22.90 -15.22 32.83
N LEU A 631 -23.47 -14.22 33.51
CA LEU A 631 -23.37 -14.10 34.98
C LEU A 631 -24.17 -15.19 35.72
N PRO A 632 -25.47 -15.44 35.41
CA PRO A 632 -26.21 -16.56 35.99
C PRO A 632 -25.48 -17.90 35.83
N VAL A 633 -25.11 -18.27 34.60
CA VAL A 633 -24.43 -19.54 34.29
C VAL A 633 -23.11 -19.69 35.03
N SER A 634 -22.37 -18.60 35.22
CA SER A 634 -21.07 -18.62 35.92
C SER A 634 -21.21 -18.88 37.41
N LEU A 635 -22.31 -18.43 38.03
CA LEU A 635 -22.53 -18.56 39.48
C LEU A 635 -23.38 -19.78 39.85
N THR A 636 -24.11 -20.39 38.90
CA THR A 636 -24.88 -21.61 39.15
C THR A 636 -24.12 -22.70 39.93
N PRO A 637 -22.83 -23.00 39.64
CA PRO A 637 -22.09 -24.02 40.38
C PRO A 637 -21.67 -23.61 41.80
N LEU A 638 -21.57 -22.31 42.07
CA LEU A 638 -21.00 -21.76 43.31
C LEU A 638 -22.07 -21.27 44.29
N ALA A 639 -23.14 -20.66 43.77
CA ALA A 639 -24.20 -20.05 44.54
C ALA A 639 -25.51 -20.06 43.71
N PRO A 640 -26.22 -21.21 43.64
CA PRO A 640 -27.39 -21.38 42.78
C PRO A 640 -28.54 -20.41 43.11
N ASP A 641 -28.76 -20.13 44.39
CA ASP A 641 -29.79 -19.19 44.84
C ASP A 641 -29.48 -17.76 44.38
N LEU A 642 -28.21 -17.35 44.48
CA LEU A 642 -27.77 -16.05 43.98
C LEU A 642 -27.84 -15.99 42.46
N ALA A 643 -27.44 -17.06 41.77
CA ALA A 643 -27.46 -17.15 40.31
C ALA A 643 -28.88 -16.95 39.74
N ALA A 644 -29.90 -17.48 40.41
CA ALA A 644 -31.30 -17.32 40.02
C ALA A 644 -31.81 -15.87 40.17
N THR A 645 -31.23 -15.07 41.07
CA THR A 645 -31.59 -13.66 41.27
C THR A 645 -30.87 -12.70 40.35
N LEU A 646 -29.84 -13.15 39.63
CA LEU A 646 -29.07 -12.29 38.75
C LEU A 646 -29.85 -11.93 37.47
N PRO A 647 -29.69 -10.70 36.97
CA PRO A 647 -30.33 -10.29 35.72
C PRO A 647 -29.75 -11.09 34.55
N GLY A 648 -30.64 -11.81 33.85
CA GLY A 648 -30.36 -12.47 32.58
C GLY A 648 -31.24 -11.87 31.48
N TRP A 649 -30.74 -11.87 30.24
CA TRP A 649 -31.51 -11.44 29.08
C TRP A 649 -31.30 -12.41 27.92
N SER A 650 -32.37 -12.68 27.19
CA SER A 650 -32.37 -13.49 25.97
C SER A 650 -33.36 -12.85 24.99
N ALA A 651 -33.04 -12.92 23.70
CA ALA A 651 -33.93 -12.42 22.67
C ALA A 651 -34.99 -13.47 22.30
N ASP A 652 -36.18 -12.98 21.94
CA ASP A 652 -37.24 -13.82 21.40
C ASP A 652 -36.83 -14.47 20.05
N PRO A 653 -37.20 -15.73 19.77
CA PRO A 653 -36.85 -16.43 18.54
C PRO A 653 -37.27 -15.69 17.24
N HIS A 654 -38.38 -14.94 17.26
CA HIS A 654 -38.81 -14.14 16.12
C HIS A 654 -37.87 -12.97 15.86
N VAL A 655 -37.38 -12.31 16.92
CA VAL A 655 -36.38 -11.24 16.82
C VAL A 655 -35.07 -11.78 16.26
N ILE A 656 -34.63 -12.95 16.72
CA ILE A 656 -33.43 -13.61 16.21
C ILE A 656 -33.57 -13.90 14.72
N THR A 657 -34.70 -14.49 14.32
CA THR A 657 -34.99 -14.82 12.92
C THR A 657 -35.05 -13.57 12.03
N PHE A 658 -35.62 -12.48 12.55
CA PHE A 658 -35.61 -11.18 11.88
C PHE A 658 -34.17 -10.67 11.69
N CYS A 659 -33.36 -10.64 12.74
CA CYS A 659 -31.98 -10.17 12.67
C CYS A 659 -31.11 -11.05 11.76
N GLN A 660 -31.28 -12.37 11.76
CA GLN A 660 -30.61 -13.26 10.80
C GLN A 660 -30.96 -12.88 9.35
N SER A 661 -32.25 -12.64 9.07
CA SER A 661 -32.72 -12.25 7.75
C SER A 661 -32.16 -10.90 7.31
N LEU A 662 -32.15 -9.92 8.22
CA LEU A 662 -31.62 -8.59 7.98
C LEU A 662 -30.11 -8.62 7.68
N VAL A 663 -29.33 -9.39 8.45
CA VAL A 663 -27.89 -9.54 8.22
C VAL A 663 -27.61 -10.18 6.86
N VAL A 664 -28.34 -11.25 6.51
CA VAL A 664 -28.19 -11.89 5.18
C VAL A 664 -28.57 -10.91 4.06
N LEU A 665 -29.64 -10.13 4.22
CA LEU A 665 -30.03 -9.10 3.26
C LEU A 665 -28.93 -8.05 3.07
N VAL A 666 -28.31 -7.56 4.15
CA VAL A 666 -27.15 -6.65 4.08
C VAL A 666 -26.00 -7.30 3.32
N GLY A 667 -25.71 -8.59 3.58
CA GLY A 667 -24.72 -9.38 2.85
C GLY A 667 -25.02 -9.48 1.36
N VAL A 668 -26.27 -9.79 0.98
CA VAL A 668 -26.75 -9.86 -0.40
C VAL A 668 -26.58 -8.52 -1.11
N VAL A 669 -27.05 -7.42 -0.50
CA VAL A 669 -26.94 -6.07 -1.08
C VAL A 669 -25.46 -5.67 -1.23
N GLY A 670 -24.65 -5.90 -0.19
CA GLY A 670 -23.21 -5.63 -0.23
C GLY A 670 -22.49 -6.40 -1.33
N SER A 671 -22.78 -7.69 -1.45
CA SER A 671 -22.22 -8.54 -2.51
C SER A 671 -22.71 -8.15 -3.90
N TRP A 672 -23.96 -7.77 -4.04
CA TRP A 672 -24.51 -7.28 -5.31
C TRP A 672 -23.79 -6.01 -5.79
N VAL A 673 -23.62 -5.02 -4.90
CA VAL A 673 -22.87 -3.78 -5.16
C VAL A 673 -21.42 -4.09 -5.55
N LEU A 674 -20.77 -5.01 -4.84
CA LEU A 674 -19.38 -5.38 -5.11
C LEU A 674 -19.22 -6.10 -6.46
N GLN A 675 -20.11 -7.04 -6.78
CA GLN A 675 -20.11 -7.73 -8.07
C GLN A 675 -20.28 -6.75 -9.24
N ARG A 676 -21.18 -5.76 -9.10
CA ARG A 676 -21.35 -4.66 -10.06
C ARG A 676 -20.07 -3.84 -10.19
N ARG A 677 -19.43 -3.50 -9.07
CA ARG A 677 -18.16 -2.78 -9.06
C ARG A 677 -17.04 -3.58 -9.73
N LEU A 678 -17.01 -4.91 -9.65
CA LEU A 678 -15.90 -5.74 -10.14
C LEU A 678 -16.01 -6.19 -11.61
N ARG A 679 -17.21 -6.26 -12.20
CA ARG A 679 -17.43 -6.74 -13.58
C ARG A 679 -17.46 -5.60 -14.60
N GLN A 680 -16.96 -5.84 -15.82
CA GLN A 680 -17.15 -4.95 -16.98
C GLN A 680 -18.58 -5.10 -17.54
N ALA A 681 -19.10 -4.02 -18.13
CA ALA A 681 -20.45 -3.96 -18.68
C ALA A 681 -20.57 -4.76 -19.99
N ASP A 682 -20.68 -6.08 -19.88
CA ASP A 682 -21.27 -6.94 -20.92
C ASP A 682 -22.74 -7.17 -20.55
N ARG A 683 -23.69 -6.80 -21.43
CA ARG A 683 -25.14 -6.82 -21.14
C ARG A 683 -25.65 -8.18 -20.62
N TRP A 684 -25.17 -9.30 -21.16
CA TRP A 684 -25.60 -10.65 -20.73
C TRP A 684 -24.98 -11.10 -19.40
N ARG A 685 -23.72 -10.71 -19.16
CA ARG A 685 -22.99 -11.04 -17.91
C ARG A 685 -23.43 -10.17 -16.72
N TRP A 686 -24.22 -9.14 -17.01
CA TRP A 686 -24.80 -8.21 -16.03
C TRP A 686 -25.89 -8.87 -15.16
N LEU A 687 -26.65 -9.83 -15.69
CA LEU A 687 -27.73 -10.52 -14.97
C LEU A 687 -27.24 -11.74 -14.16
N LEU A 688 -26.22 -12.45 -14.64
CA LEU A 688 -25.70 -13.66 -13.98
C LEU A 688 -25.09 -13.39 -12.59
N GLY A 689 -24.50 -12.22 -12.37
CA GLY A 689 -23.91 -11.85 -11.07
C GLY A 689 -24.97 -11.69 -9.98
N PRO A 690 -25.97 -10.81 -10.17
CA PRO A 690 -27.10 -10.65 -9.26
C PRO A 690 -27.87 -11.96 -9.00
N LEU A 691 -28.16 -12.74 -10.04
CA LEU A 691 -28.85 -14.03 -9.88
C LEU A 691 -28.06 -15.01 -9.00
N LEU A 692 -26.74 -15.09 -9.18
CA LEU A 692 -25.88 -15.89 -8.31
C LEU A 692 -25.93 -15.41 -6.85
N VAL A 693 -25.84 -14.10 -6.62
CA VAL A 693 -25.88 -13.52 -5.27
C VAL A 693 -27.24 -13.78 -4.61
N LEU A 694 -28.34 -13.62 -5.34
CA LEU A 694 -29.69 -13.88 -4.85
C LEU A 694 -29.92 -15.36 -4.56
N GLY A 695 -29.50 -16.26 -5.45
CA GLY A 695 -29.63 -17.71 -5.26
C GLY A 695 -28.81 -18.21 -4.06
N LEU A 696 -27.56 -17.78 -3.94
CA LEU A 696 -26.73 -18.11 -2.77
C LEU A 696 -27.26 -17.45 -1.48
N GLY A 697 -27.83 -16.25 -1.57
CA GLY A 697 -28.45 -15.57 -0.44
C GLY A 697 -29.68 -16.28 0.08
N ALA A 698 -30.59 -16.67 -0.82
CA ALA A 698 -31.80 -17.42 -0.48
C ALA A 698 -31.46 -18.82 0.07
N GLY A 699 -30.58 -19.56 -0.63
CA GLY A 699 -30.13 -20.88 -0.19
C GLY A 699 -29.38 -20.82 1.16
N GLY A 700 -28.52 -19.83 1.35
CA GLY A 700 -27.83 -19.60 2.62
C GLY A 700 -28.78 -19.21 3.75
N ARG A 701 -29.80 -18.37 3.47
CA ARG A 701 -30.84 -18.01 4.45
C ARG A 701 -31.68 -19.22 4.87
N TRP A 702 -32.04 -20.08 3.93
CA TRP A 702 -32.74 -21.34 4.22
C TRP A 702 -31.89 -22.26 5.09
N LEU A 703 -30.59 -22.37 4.77
CA LEU A 703 -29.66 -23.22 5.50
C LEU A 703 -29.53 -22.80 6.98
N VAL A 704 -29.31 -21.50 7.21
CA VAL A 704 -29.08 -20.90 8.54
C VAL A 704 -30.39 -20.60 9.30
N ALA A 705 -31.54 -20.82 8.67
CA ALA A 705 -32.83 -20.68 9.34
C ALA A 705 -32.89 -21.57 10.59
N LEU A 706 -33.29 -20.99 11.72
CA LEU A 706 -33.72 -21.77 12.88
C LEU A 706 -34.85 -22.72 12.43
N PRO A 707 -34.81 -24.00 12.85
CA PRO A 707 -35.85 -24.98 12.55
C PRO A 707 -37.20 -24.60 13.15
#